data_AF-A0A1A2NX90-F1
#
_entry.id   AF-A0A1A2NX90-F1
#
_cell.length_a   1.000
_cell.length_b   1.000
_cell.length_c   1.000
_cell.angle_alpha   90.00
_cell.angle_beta   90.00
_cell.angle_gamma   90.00
#
_symmetry.space_group_name_H-M   'P 1'
#
loop_
_entity.id
_entity.type
_entity.pdbx_description
1 polymer ?
#
loop_
_entity_poly.entity_id
_entity_poly.type
_entity_poly.pdbx_seq_one_letter_code
_entity_poly.pdbx_strand_id
1 'polypeptide(L)'
;MVAGQRSLSEWMSDEEHRLRQALAPVSLVVETNFSADEISQIQYRYGQAATALLGRGYSHRDIIKKYPALTLTALVGHAALAYDQGKYWDEFFAELGRQRDLNFENALRHALGGLLDKFKLARFPTLEDQHQYVMTFAMHAGIPVHCLADLLRVVDEHLTQGRDASGAALIEWLDEPGKEHRTFSLDVPVRNFIHYGGTFAVDILDRIIEVVDATLTNPELLDSGLDSSTTGLPDVIVDELVQQLRDNPLGWQGRRATRAGVQRRPVLHYAADDDQLLVAIPYPRTGPESPWRMSFDGKVREVYAQRGWGVTSDDQPPTLVSIPEPVREILLWHSGSEQSFTLSTVDKADPLLVFSADGAWIPKRELLKRGTVWAIYPSSGELVDPRSGQPVATAVTGTPAGWRGWCSALVDLETVDSIQLRRAGELVGRARSVRRDTTPTFELGELIAGCLTVDGRKVYSSRPWVMLPVDMSPEPTSWRIRTRRFDGTDWIVDDSWDSAEEPTCVDPFDDSADTQLGLFEIVVSGPLGADIRAVVFIAEGLSVDFDNPPRFPVAGGLSPSAAMISSQFELTVSDSWLEFDRGDRSRTISVGDGADSVDLVIQPPSVEIRTGLVGQPAPWRSSAEAYTPDGLGEDRFVAIQAPGISSVQFVFLNSVGAVTQTETQPRRKAGDVYEVSTRRFVDTARNSGTGRLIARIINDEGKQVDVTVVAVRPPTFCSGAHLADGELVFHNLLAADDLAVNIWCATAPWLEPRAIPLVGDRAVLPAELIEAGPLVCEVFADDPWTAVEPPRWPGPSAVRVDQPGWVSEGASAKLSRFLAGEGPAPDAVSAMPEVWSALRFPATGDVSSQRIESALTRILRTEPRAALEALGNSTIALEDKMALLIRTELVNCSFAADFTLNELHADPWFGCMVELSDLAALHRARDKKRAERAETLAYLKDKGGRRLIESLRTGKFDYVREGSFARNVMAMDSMPIEQVDAILDELRLVPGALLGSGARMAAAVEAFQHRAEWTVSGWSDSFAAQLSHVLTPIRRTCPPAYQVIGLRNSLLDGLDLQQCPWMLLTLQSLTLAVLARLEAHGRITGQYLNSGLLATWTRLAELAPRLVSTDLLIAEALVVHYCHGDLIGDES
;
A
#
# COMPACT_ATOMS: atom_id res chain seq x y z
N MET A 1 -12.76 -27.27 -65.05
CA MET A 1 -13.58 -26.07 -64.78
C MET A 1 -12.62 -24.94 -64.45
N VAL A 2 -12.72 -23.84 -65.18
CA VAL A 2 -11.72 -22.77 -65.28
C VAL A 2 -11.89 -21.80 -64.11
N ALA A 3 -10.90 -21.71 -63.22
CA ALA A 3 -10.82 -20.64 -62.22
C ALA A 3 -10.46 -19.34 -62.95
N GLY A 4 -11.39 -18.37 -62.97
CA GLY A 4 -11.19 -17.08 -63.60
C GLY A 4 -10.11 -16.27 -62.89
N GLN A 5 -9.08 -15.84 -63.62
CA GLN A 5 -8.12 -14.84 -63.16
C GLN A 5 -8.87 -13.52 -62.94
N ARG A 6 -9.20 -13.19 -61.69
CA ARG A 6 -9.72 -11.87 -61.30
C ARG A 6 -8.70 -10.79 -61.66
N SER A 7 -9.14 -9.65 -62.17
CA SER A 7 -8.24 -8.53 -62.43
C SER A 7 -7.78 -7.89 -61.11
N LEU A 8 -6.59 -7.29 -61.09
CA LEU A 8 -6.05 -6.61 -59.90
C LEU A 8 -7.01 -5.53 -59.35
N SER A 9 -7.71 -4.81 -60.22
CA SER A 9 -8.65 -3.75 -59.82
C SER A 9 -9.91 -4.29 -59.16
N GLU A 10 -10.41 -5.44 -59.60
CA GLU A 10 -11.56 -6.11 -58.98
C GLU A 10 -11.16 -6.62 -57.60
N TRP A 11 -10.02 -7.31 -57.50
CA TRP A 11 -9.51 -7.79 -56.21
C TRP A 11 -9.31 -6.66 -55.21
N MET A 12 -8.67 -5.56 -55.60
CA MET A 12 -8.45 -4.41 -54.70
C MET A 12 -9.77 -3.80 -54.20
N SER A 13 -10.84 -3.82 -55.01
CA SER A 13 -12.14 -3.27 -54.59
C SER A 13 -12.89 -4.21 -53.67
N ASP A 14 -12.88 -5.51 -53.98
CA ASP A 14 -13.48 -6.56 -53.15
C ASP A 14 -12.80 -6.61 -51.78
N GLU A 15 -11.47 -6.60 -51.76
CA GLU A 15 -10.66 -6.68 -50.54
C GLU A 15 -10.80 -5.44 -49.66
N GLU A 16 -10.81 -4.26 -50.27
CA GLU A 16 -11.13 -3.01 -49.58
C GLU A 16 -12.53 -3.05 -48.95
N HIS A 17 -13.53 -3.63 -49.62
CA HIS A 17 -14.87 -3.75 -49.07
C HIS A 17 -14.90 -4.70 -47.86
N ARG A 18 -14.27 -5.87 -47.98
CA ARG A 18 -14.17 -6.85 -46.89
C ARG A 18 -13.47 -6.26 -45.67
N LEU A 19 -12.32 -5.61 -45.84
CA LEU A 19 -11.57 -5.01 -44.73
C LEU A 19 -12.32 -3.84 -44.07
N ARG A 20 -13.15 -3.09 -44.82
CA ARG A 20 -14.01 -2.07 -44.21
C ARG A 20 -15.06 -2.66 -43.29
N GLN A 21 -15.61 -3.82 -43.64
CA GLN A 21 -16.56 -4.52 -42.79
C GLN A 21 -15.83 -5.07 -41.55
N ALA A 22 -14.66 -5.69 -41.74
CA ALA A 22 -13.85 -6.22 -40.64
C ALA A 22 -13.34 -5.14 -39.66
N LEU A 23 -13.03 -3.93 -40.15
CA LEU A 23 -12.57 -2.82 -39.31
C LEU A 23 -13.69 -2.09 -38.55
N ALA A 24 -14.96 -2.32 -38.90
CA ALA A 24 -16.09 -1.59 -38.32
C ALA A 24 -16.41 -1.95 -36.85
N PRO A 25 -16.36 -3.24 -36.42
CA PRO A 25 -16.69 -3.63 -35.04
C PRO A 25 -15.50 -3.62 -34.07
N VAL A 26 -14.27 -3.36 -34.54
CA VAL A 26 -13.05 -3.53 -33.73
C VAL A 26 -12.50 -2.21 -33.18
N SER A 27 -11.70 -2.29 -32.12
CA SER A 27 -11.02 -1.13 -31.51
C SER A 27 -9.55 -1.00 -31.96
N LEU A 28 -8.89 -2.13 -32.22
CA LEU A 28 -7.54 -2.27 -32.76
C LEU A 28 -7.57 -3.01 -34.08
N VAL A 29 -6.62 -2.71 -34.97
CA VAL A 29 -6.59 -3.33 -36.31
C VAL A 29 -6.24 -4.81 -36.23
N VAL A 30 -5.44 -5.23 -35.25
CA VAL A 30 -5.09 -6.66 -35.04
C VAL A 30 -6.31 -7.55 -34.77
N GLU A 31 -7.41 -7.00 -34.23
CA GLU A 31 -8.66 -7.73 -33.97
C GLU A 31 -9.39 -8.16 -35.26
N THR A 32 -8.99 -7.64 -36.42
CA THR A 32 -9.50 -8.14 -37.71
C THR A 32 -9.01 -9.56 -38.04
N ASN A 33 -8.13 -10.12 -37.19
CA ASN A 33 -7.61 -11.47 -37.25
C ASN A 33 -6.98 -11.82 -38.61
N PHE A 34 -6.18 -10.89 -39.15
CA PHE A 34 -5.44 -11.13 -40.39
C PHE A 34 -4.34 -12.18 -40.19
N SER A 35 -4.05 -12.96 -41.23
CA SER A 35 -2.91 -13.90 -41.24
C SER A 35 -1.65 -13.29 -41.85
N ALA A 36 -0.48 -13.92 -41.61
CA ALA A 36 0.77 -13.50 -42.23
C ALA A 36 0.70 -13.54 -43.78
N ASP A 37 0.13 -14.62 -44.33
CA ASP A 37 -0.05 -14.79 -45.78
C ASP A 37 -0.96 -13.72 -46.39
N GLU A 38 -2.00 -13.32 -45.66
CA GLU A 38 -2.93 -12.27 -46.07
C GLU A 38 -2.24 -10.91 -46.13
N ILE A 39 -1.45 -10.55 -45.10
CA ILE A 39 -0.69 -9.30 -45.08
C ILE A 39 0.32 -9.25 -46.24
N SER A 40 1.06 -10.34 -46.49
CA SER A 40 1.98 -10.42 -47.62
C SER A 40 1.24 -10.25 -48.96
N GLN A 41 0.05 -10.85 -49.12
CA GLN A 41 -0.76 -10.68 -50.32
C GLN A 41 -1.27 -9.25 -50.48
N ILE A 42 -1.73 -8.62 -49.40
CA ILE A 42 -2.17 -7.21 -49.36
C ILE A 42 -1.03 -6.29 -49.76
N GLN A 43 0.15 -6.42 -49.15
CA GLN A 43 1.31 -5.58 -49.44
C GLN A 43 1.73 -5.72 -50.91
N TYR A 44 1.89 -6.94 -51.40
CA TYR A 44 2.27 -7.20 -52.78
C TYR A 44 1.29 -6.58 -53.80
N ARG A 45 -0.02 -6.80 -53.62
CA ARG A 45 -1.04 -6.30 -54.56
C ARG A 45 -1.28 -4.81 -54.42
N TYR A 46 -1.23 -4.27 -53.20
CA TYR A 46 -1.29 -2.82 -52.95
C TYR A 46 -0.10 -2.11 -53.62
N GLY A 47 1.10 -2.66 -53.54
CA GLY A 47 2.29 -2.15 -54.21
C GLY A 47 2.16 -2.11 -55.74
N GLN A 48 1.64 -3.19 -56.35
CA GLN A 48 1.34 -3.21 -57.78
C GLN A 48 0.29 -2.18 -58.19
N ALA A 49 -0.81 -2.09 -57.42
CA ALA A 49 -1.90 -1.15 -57.69
C ALA A 49 -1.44 0.29 -57.56
N ALA A 50 -0.65 0.62 -56.53
CA ALA A 50 -0.05 1.92 -56.34
C ALA A 50 0.89 2.28 -57.50
N THR A 51 1.67 1.33 -58.02
CA THR A 51 2.56 1.54 -59.17
C THR A 51 1.77 1.86 -60.43
N ALA A 52 0.72 1.10 -60.71
CA ALA A 52 -0.15 1.34 -61.85
C ALA A 52 -0.90 2.69 -61.76
N LEU A 53 -1.36 3.09 -60.58
CA LEU A 53 -2.11 4.33 -60.38
C LEU A 53 -1.22 5.57 -60.44
N LEU A 54 -0.04 5.54 -59.84
CA LEU A 54 0.93 6.63 -59.96
C LEU A 54 1.36 6.81 -61.44
N GLY A 55 1.57 5.71 -62.18
CA GLY A 55 1.84 5.75 -63.61
C GLY A 55 0.70 6.35 -64.45
N ARG A 56 -0.52 6.42 -63.91
CA ARG A 56 -1.70 7.07 -64.52
C ARG A 56 -1.94 8.50 -64.02
N GLY A 57 -1.02 9.06 -63.23
CA GLY A 57 -1.09 10.43 -62.74
C GLY A 57 -1.91 10.66 -61.46
N TYR A 58 -2.30 9.60 -60.75
CA TYR A 58 -2.90 9.74 -59.41
C TYR A 58 -1.84 10.25 -58.41
N SER A 59 -2.23 11.05 -57.42
CA SER A 59 -1.35 11.39 -56.31
C SER A 59 -1.32 10.29 -55.25
N HIS A 60 -0.30 10.27 -54.39
CA HIS A 60 -0.25 9.32 -53.25
C HIS A 60 -1.48 9.43 -52.34
N ARG A 61 -2.01 10.65 -52.14
CA ARG A 61 -3.24 10.88 -51.35
C ARG A 61 -4.48 10.29 -52.03
N ASP A 62 -4.55 10.30 -53.35
CA ASP A 62 -5.69 9.72 -54.07
C ASP A 62 -5.73 8.20 -53.92
N ILE A 63 -4.55 7.56 -53.88
CA ILE A 63 -4.43 6.11 -53.67
C ILE A 63 -4.91 5.75 -52.26
N ILE A 64 -4.45 6.46 -51.23
CA ILE A 64 -4.84 6.24 -49.84
C ILE A 64 -6.35 6.48 -49.65
N LYS A 65 -6.90 7.54 -50.25
CA LYS A 65 -8.35 7.82 -50.20
C LYS A 65 -9.18 6.76 -50.90
N LYS A 66 -8.64 6.15 -51.97
CA LYS A 66 -9.32 5.11 -52.74
C LYS A 66 -9.35 3.78 -51.97
N TYR A 67 -8.26 3.41 -51.31
CA TYR A 67 -8.12 2.15 -50.58
C TYR A 67 -7.71 2.35 -49.09
N PRO A 68 -8.53 3.04 -48.28
CA PRO A 68 -8.19 3.36 -46.90
C PRO A 68 -8.05 2.14 -45.98
N ALA A 69 -8.91 1.12 -46.12
CA ALA A 69 -8.85 -0.07 -45.27
C ALA A 69 -7.63 -0.94 -45.59
N LEU A 70 -7.35 -1.15 -46.88
CA LEU A 70 -6.13 -1.83 -47.33
C LEU A 70 -4.86 -1.08 -46.90
N THR A 71 -4.87 0.26 -46.99
CA THR A 71 -3.72 1.08 -46.57
C THR A 71 -3.43 0.88 -45.09
N LEU A 72 -4.45 0.95 -44.24
CA LEU A 72 -4.30 0.83 -42.80
C LEU A 72 -3.88 -0.59 -42.39
N THR A 73 -4.52 -1.61 -42.96
CA THR A 73 -4.22 -3.02 -42.69
C THR A 73 -2.79 -3.38 -43.12
N ALA A 74 -2.33 -2.89 -44.29
CA ALA A 74 -0.96 -3.11 -44.76
C ALA A 74 0.10 -2.52 -43.81
N LEU A 75 -0.15 -1.32 -43.27
CA LEU A 75 0.75 -0.65 -42.35
C LEU A 75 0.79 -1.38 -41.00
N VAL A 76 -0.37 -1.63 -40.39
CA VAL A 76 -0.41 -2.29 -39.07
C VAL A 76 0.05 -3.75 -39.17
N GLY A 77 -0.33 -4.48 -40.21
CA GLY A 77 0.14 -5.85 -40.43
C GLY A 77 1.66 -5.93 -40.58
N HIS A 78 2.29 -4.95 -41.23
CA HIS A 78 3.75 -4.87 -41.27
C HIS A 78 4.34 -4.64 -39.88
N ALA A 79 3.75 -3.75 -39.07
CA ALA A 79 4.18 -3.51 -37.70
C ALA A 79 3.99 -4.74 -36.78
N ALA A 80 2.95 -5.54 -37.02
CA ALA A 80 2.69 -6.75 -36.25
C ALA A 80 3.71 -7.87 -36.54
N LEU A 81 4.10 -8.02 -37.81
CA LEU A 81 4.86 -9.19 -38.28
C LEU A 81 6.36 -8.96 -38.48
N ALA A 82 6.79 -7.73 -38.77
CA ALA A 82 8.14 -7.47 -39.28
C ALA A 82 8.83 -6.25 -38.64
N TYR A 83 8.43 -5.87 -37.43
CA TYR A 83 9.01 -4.70 -36.77
C TYR A 83 10.50 -4.93 -36.42
N ASP A 84 11.42 -4.28 -37.16
CA ASP A 84 12.85 -4.12 -36.79
C ASP A 84 13.22 -2.63 -36.61
N GLN A 85 13.97 -2.33 -35.55
CA GLN A 85 14.25 -0.97 -35.11
C GLN A 85 14.94 -0.14 -36.21
N GLY A 86 14.31 0.98 -36.58
CA GLY A 86 14.87 1.96 -37.52
C GLY A 86 14.76 1.60 -39.00
N LYS A 87 14.29 0.39 -39.35
CA LYS A 87 14.16 -0.08 -40.73
C LYS A 87 12.72 -0.22 -41.25
N TYR A 88 11.73 -0.04 -40.38
CA TYR A 88 10.31 -0.18 -40.70
C TYR A 88 9.90 0.33 -42.10
N TRP A 89 10.25 1.57 -42.46
CA TRP A 89 9.85 2.11 -43.76
C TRP A 89 10.61 1.47 -44.92
N ASP A 90 11.89 1.16 -44.75
CA ASP A 90 12.69 0.52 -45.80
C ASP A 90 12.14 -0.88 -46.10
N GLU A 91 11.81 -1.65 -45.07
CA GLU A 91 11.21 -2.98 -45.18
C GLU A 91 9.77 -2.94 -45.73
N PHE A 92 8.94 -2.00 -45.25
CA PHE A 92 7.58 -1.82 -45.76
C PHE A 92 7.55 -1.56 -47.26
N PHE A 93 8.41 -0.65 -47.76
CA PHE A 93 8.48 -0.39 -49.20
C PHE A 93 9.04 -1.57 -49.99
N ALA A 94 9.98 -2.33 -49.42
CA ALA A 94 10.49 -3.55 -50.03
C ALA A 94 9.39 -4.60 -50.23
N GLU A 95 8.53 -4.81 -49.23
CA GLU A 95 7.36 -5.73 -49.34
C GLU A 95 6.32 -5.26 -50.36
N LEU A 96 6.19 -3.94 -50.56
CA LEU A 96 5.39 -3.38 -51.67
C LEU A 96 6.05 -3.59 -53.05
N GLY A 97 7.28 -4.12 -53.12
CA GLY A 97 8.06 -4.27 -54.35
C GLY A 97 8.56 -2.93 -54.90
N ARG A 98 8.84 -1.95 -54.04
CA ARG A 98 9.17 -0.57 -54.43
C ARG A 98 10.40 -0.05 -53.69
N GLN A 99 11.08 0.92 -54.31
CA GLN A 99 12.05 1.73 -53.58
C GLN A 99 11.33 2.71 -52.65
N ARG A 100 11.94 3.01 -51.51
CA ARG A 100 11.41 3.96 -50.53
C ARG A 100 11.16 5.33 -51.16
N ASP A 101 9.92 5.79 -51.06
CA ASP A 101 9.46 7.08 -51.57
C ASP A 101 9.03 7.97 -50.40
N LEU A 102 9.84 8.99 -50.09
CA LEU A 102 9.60 9.92 -48.98
C LEU A 102 8.28 10.69 -49.14
N ASN A 103 7.82 10.96 -50.35
CA ASN A 103 6.55 11.66 -50.57
C ASN A 103 5.36 10.73 -50.25
N PHE A 104 5.47 9.46 -50.62
CA PHE A 104 4.46 8.46 -50.27
C PHE A 104 4.44 8.21 -48.77
N GLU A 105 5.61 8.04 -48.16
CA GLU A 105 5.78 7.89 -46.70
C GLU A 105 5.10 9.05 -45.94
N ASN A 106 5.37 10.29 -46.34
CA ASN A 106 4.75 11.46 -45.73
C ASN A 106 3.22 11.49 -45.94
N ALA A 107 2.73 11.06 -47.10
CA ALA A 107 1.29 10.96 -47.36
C ALA A 107 0.62 9.91 -46.45
N LEU A 108 1.27 8.77 -46.20
CA LEU A 108 0.80 7.73 -45.28
C LEU A 108 0.74 8.24 -43.84
N ARG A 109 1.81 8.89 -43.37
CA ARG A 109 1.87 9.50 -42.02
C ARG A 109 0.74 10.51 -41.79
N HIS A 110 0.52 11.41 -42.74
CA HIS A 110 -0.54 12.42 -42.63
C HIS A 110 -1.95 11.83 -42.73
N ALA A 111 -2.13 10.67 -43.36
CA ALA A 111 -3.44 10.05 -43.49
C ALA A 111 -3.87 9.31 -42.21
N LEU A 112 -2.93 8.90 -41.35
CA LEU A 112 -3.18 8.01 -40.22
C LEU A 112 -4.35 8.47 -39.33
N GLY A 113 -4.30 9.68 -38.77
CA GLY A 113 -5.37 10.16 -37.88
C GLY A 113 -6.74 10.14 -38.55
N GLY A 114 -6.82 10.54 -39.83
CA GLY A 114 -8.07 10.50 -40.60
C GLY A 114 -8.54 9.08 -40.94
N LEU A 115 -7.64 8.11 -41.05
CA LEU A 115 -7.99 6.69 -41.21
C LEU A 115 -8.53 6.12 -39.89
N LEU A 116 -7.89 6.40 -38.76
CA LEU A 116 -8.35 5.95 -37.43
C LEU A 116 -9.75 6.52 -37.12
N ASP A 117 -9.96 7.82 -37.35
CA ASP A 117 -11.28 8.45 -37.16
C ASP A 117 -12.36 7.84 -38.06
N LYS A 118 -11.99 7.55 -39.32
CA LYS A 118 -12.92 6.98 -40.29
C LYS A 118 -13.46 5.62 -39.85
N PHE A 119 -12.61 4.81 -39.23
CA PHE A 119 -12.96 3.47 -38.75
C PHE A 119 -13.29 3.43 -37.26
N LYS A 120 -13.36 4.59 -36.58
CA LYS A 120 -13.63 4.69 -35.13
C LYS A 120 -12.68 3.87 -34.25
N LEU A 121 -11.45 3.67 -34.70
CA LEU A 121 -10.43 2.90 -33.98
C LEU A 121 -9.88 3.69 -32.80
N ALA A 122 -9.23 2.99 -31.86
CA ALA A 122 -8.56 3.59 -30.72
C ALA A 122 -7.56 4.67 -31.13
N ARG A 123 -7.47 5.75 -30.34
CA ARG A 123 -6.53 6.86 -30.55
C ARG A 123 -5.51 6.89 -29.44
N PHE A 124 -4.28 7.30 -29.78
CA PHE A 124 -3.16 7.42 -28.83
C PHE A 124 -2.57 8.82 -28.90
N PRO A 125 -3.26 9.86 -28.37
CA PRO A 125 -2.92 11.27 -28.61
C PRO A 125 -1.47 11.62 -28.25
N THR A 126 -0.95 11.07 -27.15
CA THR A 126 0.43 11.34 -26.71
C THR A 126 1.48 10.94 -27.76
N LEU A 127 1.27 9.82 -28.46
CA LEU A 127 2.17 9.34 -29.51
C LEU A 127 1.96 10.11 -30.82
N GLU A 128 0.70 10.43 -31.13
CA GLU A 128 0.30 11.17 -32.33
C GLU A 128 0.85 12.61 -32.30
N ASP A 129 0.73 13.31 -31.17
CA ASP A 129 1.24 14.67 -30.95
C ASP A 129 2.77 14.72 -31.03
N GLN A 130 3.45 13.66 -30.59
CA GLN A 130 4.90 13.48 -30.71
C GLN A 130 5.34 12.99 -32.11
N HIS A 131 4.40 12.86 -33.05
CA HIS A 131 4.66 12.41 -34.42
C HIS A 131 5.29 11.00 -34.51
N GLN A 132 4.98 10.13 -33.53
CA GLN A 132 5.48 8.74 -33.47
C GLN A 132 4.57 7.78 -34.24
N TYR A 133 4.46 7.96 -35.56
CA TYR A 133 3.53 7.21 -36.42
C TYR A 133 3.77 5.70 -36.42
N VAL A 134 5.03 5.27 -36.50
CA VAL A 134 5.41 3.85 -36.50
C VAL A 134 5.01 3.20 -35.17
N MET A 135 5.19 3.91 -34.07
CA MET A 135 4.75 3.44 -32.75
C MET A 135 3.23 3.35 -32.68
N THR A 136 2.51 4.29 -33.31
CA THR A 136 1.04 4.22 -33.39
C THR A 136 0.57 2.97 -34.17
N PHE A 137 1.26 2.58 -35.23
CA PHE A 137 0.98 1.30 -35.91
C PHE A 137 1.21 0.10 -34.99
N ALA A 138 2.33 0.10 -34.24
CA ALA A 138 2.62 -0.94 -33.28
C ALA A 138 1.56 -1.04 -32.16
N MET A 139 0.99 0.09 -31.71
CA MET A 139 -0.13 0.07 -30.75
C MET A 139 -1.37 -0.66 -31.30
N HIS A 140 -1.68 -0.51 -32.59
CA HIS A 140 -2.78 -1.22 -33.24
C HIS A 140 -2.46 -2.68 -33.58
N ALA A 141 -1.18 -3.07 -33.51
CA ALA A 141 -0.73 -4.45 -33.62
C ALA A 141 -0.80 -5.21 -32.27
N GLY A 142 -0.98 -4.50 -31.14
CA GLY A 142 -0.94 -5.11 -29.81
C GLY A 142 0.50 -5.46 -29.40
N ILE A 143 0.84 -6.74 -29.45
CA ILE A 143 2.21 -7.25 -29.21
C ILE A 143 2.76 -7.77 -30.55
N PRO A 144 3.75 -7.11 -31.17
CA PRO A 144 4.43 -7.64 -32.36
C PRO A 144 5.06 -9.01 -32.07
N VAL A 145 4.97 -9.93 -33.04
CA VAL A 145 5.33 -11.35 -32.85
C VAL A 145 6.78 -11.53 -32.39
N HIS A 146 7.72 -10.76 -32.95
CA HIS A 146 9.14 -10.83 -32.58
C HIS A 146 9.44 -10.42 -31.13
N CYS A 147 8.54 -9.65 -30.51
CA CYS A 147 8.72 -9.19 -29.14
C CYS A 147 8.17 -10.18 -28.10
N LEU A 148 7.46 -11.24 -28.53
CA LEU A 148 6.73 -12.13 -27.63
C LEU A 148 7.67 -12.98 -26.75
N ALA A 149 8.82 -13.39 -27.27
CA ALA A 149 9.80 -14.18 -26.52
C ALA A 149 10.32 -13.43 -25.26
N ASP A 150 10.65 -12.15 -25.41
CA ASP A 150 11.11 -11.31 -24.29
C ASP A 150 9.98 -11.05 -23.29
N LEU A 151 8.74 -10.88 -23.77
CA LEU A 151 7.57 -10.75 -22.90
C LEU A 151 7.33 -12.04 -22.09
N LEU A 152 7.39 -13.22 -22.70
CA LEU A 152 7.17 -14.49 -22.02
C LEU A 152 8.20 -14.76 -20.92
N ARG A 153 9.46 -14.36 -21.13
CA ARG A 153 10.51 -14.43 -20.10
C ARG A 153 10.19 -13.54 -18.90
N VAL A 154 9.64 -12.35 -19.15
CA VAL A 154 9.20 -11.41 -18.10
C VAL A 154 7.95 -11.93 -17.37
N VAL A 155 7.01 -12.56 -18.10
CA VAL A 155 5.84 -13.24 -17.52
C VAL A 155 6.28 -14.42 -16.64
N ASP A 156 7.23 -15.25 -17.09
CA ASP A 156 7.76 -16.38 -16.31
C ASP A 156 8.46 -15.91 -15.02
N GLU A 157 9.23 -14.83 -15.08
CA GLU A 157 9.86 -14.22 -13.89
C GLU A 157 8.79 -13.72 -12.90
N HIS A 158 7.76 -13.05 -13.39
CA HIS A 158 6.63 -12.58 -12.58
C HIS A 158 5.90 -13.73 -11.90
N LEU A 159 5.54 -14.79 -12.64
CA LEU A 159 4.82 -15.95 -12.12
C LEU A 159 5.66 -16.80 -11.18
N THR A 160 6.97 -16.96 -11.45
CA THR A 160 7.90 -17.72 -10.59
C THR A 160 8.09 -17.05 -9.23
N GLN A 161 7.94 -15.73 -9.14
CA GLN A 161 7.88 -14.99 -7.87
C GLN A 161 6.54 -15.16 -7.14
N GLY A 162 5.65 -16.04 -7.62
CA GLY A 162 4.33 -16.30 -7.05
C GLY A 162 3.36 -15.13 -7.21
N ARG A 163 3.57 -14.26 -8.22
CA ARG A 163 2.72 -13.09 -8.50
C ARG A 163 1.38 -13.44 -9.13
N ASP A 164 0.40 -12.55 -8.94
CA ASP A 164 -0.94 -12.74 -9.49
C ASP A 164 -0.85 -12.91 -11.00
N ALA A 165 -1.51 -13.96 -11.51
CA ALA A 165 -1.54 -14.29 -12.92
C ALA A 165 -2.51 -13.38 -13.68
N SER A 166 -2.25 -12.07 -13.66
CA SER A 166 -3.00 -11.07 -14.43
C SER A 166 -2.08 -10.02 -15.07
N GLY A 167 -2.50 -9.49 -16.21
CA GLY A 167 -1.83 -8.43 -16.95
C GLY A 167 -1.73 -7.14 -16.13
N ALA A 168 -2.77 -6.81 -15.34
CA ALA A 168 -2.73 -5.66 -14.45
C ALA A 168 -1.61 -5.79 -13.40
N ALA A 169 -1.49 -6.95 -12.75
CA ALA A 169 -0.45 -7.21 -11.76
C ALA A 169 0.95 -7.23 -12.37
N LEU A 170 1.10 -7.77 -13.58
CA LEU A 170 2.36 -7.76 -14.32
C LEU A 170 2.82 -6.33 -14.64
N ILE A 171 1.91 -5.49 -15.14
CA ILE A 171 2.22 -4.10 -15.46
C ILE A 171 2.58 -3.33 -14.18
N GLU A 172 1.86 -3.53 -13.09
CA GLU A 172 2.16 -2.88 -11.82
C GLU A 172 3.55 -3.25 -11.30
N TRP A 173 3.91 -4.53 -11.39
CA TRP A 173 5.26 -5.00 -11.05
C TRP A 173 6.35 -4.34 -11.89
N LEU A 174 6.11 -4.15 -13.19
CA LEU A 174 7.05 -3.51 -14.10
C LEU A 174 7.18 -2.00 -13.85
N ASP A 175 6.10 -1.36 -13.40
CA ASP A 175 6.03 0.06 -13.08
C ASP A 175 6.41 0.40 -11.63
N GLU A 176 6.75 -0.60 -10.79
CA GLU A 176 7.16 -0.37 -9.40
C GLU A 176 8.27 0.72 -9.33
N PRO A 177 8.08 1.79 -8.55
CA PRO A 177 9.06 2.88 -8.47
C PRO A 177 10.46 2.38 -8.11
N GLY A 178 11.48 2.82 -8.85
CA GLY A 178 12.85 2.36 -8.67
C GLY A 178 13.16 0.98 -9.28
N LYS A 179 12.20 0.34 -9.94
CA LYS A 179 12.37 -0.93 -10.65
C LYS A 179 12.26 -0.78 -12.18
N GLU A 180 12.47 0.42 -12.71
CA GLU A 180 12.36 0.71 -14.15
C GLU A 180 13.30 -0.18 -15.01
N HIS A 181 14.36 -0.70 -14.41
CA HIS A 181 15.32 -1.60 -15.05
C HIS A 181 14.73 -2.93 -15.49
N ARG A 182 13.63 -3.40 -14.89
CA ARG A 182 12.93 -4.65 -15.30
C ARG A 182 12.45 -4.56 -16.74
N THR A 183 11.96 -3.38 -17.14
CA THR A 183 11.49 -3.11 -18.49
C THR A 183 12.61 -3.02 -19.53
N PHE A 184 13.88 -2.94 -19.14
CA PHE A 184 14.99 -2.82 -20.11
C PHE A 184 15.20 -4.10 -20.92
N SER A 185 14.66 -5.22 -20.45
CA SER A 185 14.66 -6.50 -21.15
C SER A 185 13.53 -6.66 -22.17
N LEU A 186 12.58 -5.72 -22.21
CA LEU A 186 11.47 -5.69 -23.16
C LEU A 186 11.79 -4.77 -24.34
N ASP A 187 11.32 -5.16 -25.51
CA ASP A 187 11.41 -4.32 -26.71
C ASP A 187 10.57 -3.03 -26.60
N VAL A 188 11.02 -1.99 -27.32
CA VAL A 188 10.39 -0.66 -27.29
C VAL A 188 8.88 -0.67 -27.60
N PRO A 189 8.37 -1.43 -28.60
CA PRO A 189 6.93 -1.54 -28.84
C PRO A 189 6.15 -2.08 -27.64
N VAL A 190 6.63 -3.13 -26.99
CA VAL A 190 5.96 -3.75 -25.83
C VAL A 190 5.97 -2.79 -24.64
N ARG A 191 7.10 -2.12 -24.38
CA ARG A 191 7.19 -1.10 -23.33
C ARG A 191 6.19 0.03 -23.53
N ASN A 192 6.07 0.51 -24.76
CA ASN A 192 5.12 1.56 -25.11
C ASN A 192 3.67 1.05 -25.09
N PHE A 193 3.42 -0.19 -25.50
CA PHE A 193 2.09 -0.80 -25.42
C PHE A 193 1.65 -0.95 -23.96
N ILE A 194 2.54 -1.43 -23.08
CA ILE A 194 2.31 -1.45 -21.64
C ILE A 194 2.04 -0.04 -21.12
N HIS A 195 2.84 0.96 -21.51
CA HIS A 195 2.71 2.32 -20.98
C HIS A 195 1.44 3.05 -21.47
N TYR A 196 1.16 3.03 -22.77
CA TYR A 196 0.12 3.82 -23.44
C TYR A 196 -1.16 3.02 -23.79
N GLY A 197 -1.11 1.69 -23.79
CA GLY A 197 -2.18 0.82 -24.30
C GLY A 197 -3.41 0.71 -23.40
N GLY A 198 -3.31 1.15 -22.14
CA GLY A 198 -4.46 1.16 -21.22
C GLY A 198 -5.05 -0.23 -21.04
N THR A 199 -6.37 -0.37 -21.21
CA THR A 199 -7.07 -1.66 -21.05
C THR A 199 -6.75 -2.68 -22.12
N PHE A 200 -6.42 -2.24 -23.34
CA PHE A 200 -6.00 -3.16 -24.39
C PHE A 200 -4.73 -3.92 -23.99
N ALA A 201 -3.82 -3.25 -23.28
CA ALA A 201 -2.61 -3.90 -22.76
C ALA A 201 -2.92 -4.89 -21.64
N VAL A 202 -3.81 -4.54 -20.72
CA VAL A 202 -4.23 -5.44 -19.64
C VAL A 202 -4.88 -6.70 -20.21
N ASP A 203 -5.85 -6.54 -21.10
CA ASP A 203 -6.64 -7.64 -21.67
C ASP A 203 -5.79 -8.59 -22.54
N ILE A 204 -4.95 -8.08 -23.44
CA ILE A 204 -4.04 -8.93 -24.22
C ILE A 204 -3.10 -9.71 -23.29
N LEU A 205 -2.58 -9.08 -22.24
CA LEU A 205 -1.69 -9.75 -21.28
C LEU A 205 -2.45 -10.79 -20.44
N ASP A 206 -3.69 -10.50 -20.00
CA ASP A 206 -4.54 -11.47 -19.30
C ASP A 206 -4.79 -12.71 -20.17
N ARG A 207 -5.17 -12.52 -21.43
CA ARG A 207 -5.39 -13.64 -22.37
C ARG A 207 -4.10 -14.44 -22.63
N ILE A 208 -2.94 -13.78 -22.76
CA ILE A 208 -1.64 -14.48 -22.88
C ILE A 208 -1.36 -15.30 -21.62
N ILE A 209 -1.53 -14.72 -20.43
CA ILE A 209 -1.30 -15.40 -19.15
C ILE A 209 -2.26 -16.58 -18.97
N GLU A 210 -3.52 -16.45 -19.38
CA GLU A 210 -4.50 -17.55 -19.37
C GLU A 210 -4.08 -18.70 -20.28
N VAL A 211 -3.61 -18.41 -21.50
CA VAL A 211 -3.11 -19.46 -22.40
C VAL A 211 -1.89 -20.15 -21.79
N VAL A 212 -0.99 -19.38 -21.17
CA VAL A 212 0.18 -19.91 -20.46
C VAL A 212 -0.25 -20.82 -19.29
N ASP A 213 -1.18 -20.39 -18.44
CA ASP A 213 -1.71 -21.18 -17.30
C ASP A 213 -2.44 -22.45 -17.78
N ALA A 214 -3.26 -22.33 -18.83
CA ALA A 214 -4.01 -23.44 -19.40
C ALA A 214 -3.09 -24.49 -20.05
N THR A 215 -2.07 -24.08 -20.82
CA THR A 215 -1.12 -24.99 -21.48
C THR A 215 -0.17 -25.66 -20.49
N LEU A 216 0.19 -24.99 -19.39
CA LEU A 216 0.92 -25.62 -18.29
C LEU A 216 0.09 -26.68 -17.58
N THR A 217 -1.23 -26.48 -17.51
CA THR A 217 -2.17 -27.45 -16.91
C THR A 217 -2.45 -28.63 -17.84
N ASN A 218 -2.65 -28.36 -19.13
CA ASN A 218 -2.90 -29.36 -20.17
C ASN A 218 -2.01 -29.08 -21.40
N PRO A 219 -0.81 -29.68 -21.46
CA PRO A 219 0.10 -29.49 -22.59
C PRO A 219 -0.46 -29.91 -23.96
N GLU A 220 -1.47 -30.81 -23.98
CA GLU A 220 -2.12 -31.25 -25.23
C GLU A 220 -2.88 -30.11 -25.94
N LEU A 221 -3.22 -29.02 -25.23
CA LEU A 221 -3.83 -27.83 -25.83
C LEU A 221 -2.95 -27.19 -26.90
N LEU A 222 -1.63 -27.38 -26.84
CA LEU A 222 -0.70 -26.89 -27.86
C LEU A 222 -0.89 -27.61 -29.21
N ASP A 223 -1.48 -28.82 -29.23
CA ASP A 223 -1.58 -29.65 -30.44
C ASP A 223 -2.93 -29.53 -31.16
N SER A 224 -4.01 -29.25 -30.43
CA SER A 224 -5.32 -28.92 -31.03
C SER A 224 -6.25 -28.34 -29.97
N GLY A 225 -6.39 -27.02 -29.91
CA GLY A 225 -7.31 -26.39 -28.95
C GLY A 225 -7.19 -24.89 -28.74
N LEU A 226 -6.21 -24.23 -29.37
CA LEU A 226 -5.99 -22.79 -29.23
C LEU A 226 -6.11 -22.10 -30.59
N ASP A 227 -7.05 -21.16 -30.66
CA ASP A 227 -7.29 -20.25 -31.79
C ASP A 227 -7.93 -18.96 -31.26
N SER A 228 -8.22 -18.02 -32.15
CA SER A 228 -8.89 -16.76 -31.80
C SER A 228 -10.28 -16.92 -31.17
N SER A 229 -11.02 -17.98 -31.48
CA SER A 229 -12.35 -18.23 -30.91
C SER A 229 -12.31 -18.74 -29.47
N THR A 230 -11.24 -19.43 -29.12
CA THR A 230 -11.03 -20.05 -27.79
C THR A 230 -10.23 -19.15 -26.85
N THR A 231 -9.29 -18.39 -27.37
CA THR A 231 -8.39 -17.53 -26.57
C THR A 231 -8.78 -16.05 -26.58
N GLY A 232 -9.55 -15.62 -27.58
CA GLY A 232 -9.80 -14.20 -27.85
C GLY A 232 -8.57 -13.44 -28.36
N LEU A 233 -7.41 -14.10 -28.55
CA LEU A 233 -6.22 -13.47 -29.14
C LEU A 233 -6.24 -13.65 -30.67
N PRO A 234 -5.76 -12.68 -31.46
CA PRO A 234 -5.54 -12.87 -32.89
C PRO A 234 -4.66 -14.10 -33.18
N ASP A 235 -4.99 -14.86 -34.22
CA ASP A 235 -4.31 -16.11 -34.58
C ASP A 235 -2.80 -15.91 -34.76
N VAL A 236 -2.37 -14.76 -35.31
CA VAL A 236 -0.94 -14.40 -35.45
C VAL A 236 -0.19 -14.32 -34.11
N ILE A 237 -0.86 -13.95 -33.02
CA ILE A 237 -0.27 -13.94 -31.67
C ILE A 237 -0.33 -15.36 -31.08
N VAL A 238 -1.42 -16.08 -31.29
CA VAL A 238 -1.61 -17.46 -30.79
C VAL A 238 -0.57 -18.41 -31.42
N ASP A 239 -0.38 -18.35 -32.74
CA ASP A 239 0.57 -19.19 -33.46
C ASP A 239 2.01 -18.99 -32.95
N GLU A 240 2.43 -17.73 -32.78
CA GLU A 240 3.74 -17.40 -32.22
C GLU A 240 3.85 -17.82 -30.74
N LEU A 241 2.80 -17.63 -29.94
CA LEU A 241 2.76 -18.05 -28.54
C LEU A 241 2.94 -19.56 -28.41
N VAL A 242 2.21 -20.34 -29.22
CA VAL A 242 2.32 -21.81 -29.28
C VAL A 242 3.73 -22.22 -29.71
N GLN A 243 4.30 -21.56 -30.71
CA GLN A 243 5.67 -21.83 -31.16
C GLN A 243 6.69 -21.56 -30.05
N GLN A 244 6.63 -20.40 -29.40
CA GLN A 244 7.57 -20.03 -28.33
C GLN A 244 7.47 -20.96 -27.11
N LEU A 245 6.26 -21.35 -26.71
CA LEU A 245 6.05 -22.28 -25.59
C LEU A 245 6.54 -23.70 -25.91
N ARG A 246 6.52 -24.11 -27.18
CA ARG A 246 7.11 -25.39 -27.63
C ARG A 246 8.63 -25.35 -27.64
N ASP A 247 9.21 -24.27 -28.19
CA ASP A 247 10.65 -24.12 -28.37
C ASP A 247 11.37 -23.86 -27.04
N ASN A 248 10.74 -23.07 -26.15
CA ASN A 248 11.24 -22.71 -24.83
C ASN A 248 10.16 -22.90 -23.77
N PRO A 249 9.91 -24.15 -23.32
CA PRO A 249 8.93 -24.40 -22.26
C PRO A 249 9.31 -23.62 -21.01
N LEU A 250 8.34 -22.92 -20.44
CA LEU A 250 8.56 -22.12 -19.23
C LEU A 250 8.94 -23.02 -18.05
N GLY A 251 9.86 -22.52 -17.22
CA GLY A 251 10.46 -23.27 -16.11
C GLY A 251 9.54 -23.45 -14.90
N TRP A 252 8.33 -22.87 -14.95
CA TRP A 252 7.28 -23.03 -13.94
C TRP A 252 6.76 -24.47 -13.93
N GLN A 253 7.54 -25.40 -13.36
CA GLN A 253 7.02 -26.67 -12.91
C GLN A 253 6.12 -26.39 -11.71
N GLY A 254 4.82 -26.35 -11.96
CA GLY A 254 3.80 -26.17 -10.95
C GLY A 254 4.08 -27.01 -9.70
N ARG A 255 4.65 -26.36 -8.67
CA ARG A 255 3.99 -26.45 -7.38
C ARG A 255 2.62 -25.85 -7.65
N ARG A 256 1.65 -26.71 -7.96
CA ARG A 256 0.27 -26.46 -7.55
C ARG A 256 0.36 -26.14 -6.06
N ALA A 257 0.52 -24.85 -5.74
CA ALA A 257 -0.47 -24.28 -4.86
C ALA A 257 -1.79 -24.70 -5.53
N THR A 258 -2.43 -25.75 -4.99
CA THR A 258 -3.85 -25.98 -5.24
C THR A 258 -4.52 -24.61 -5.28
N ARG A 259 -5.48 -24.30 -6.15
CA ARG A 259 -6.18 -23.00 -6.04
C ARG A 259 -6.76 -22.78 -4.61
N ALA A 260 -7.02 -23.87 -3.87
CA ALA A 260 -7.22 -23.93 -2.43
C ALA A 260 -6.01 -23.55 -1.52
N GLY A 261 -4.89 -23.14 -2.11
CA GLY A 261 -3.55 -22.97 -1.56
C GLY A 261 -2.75 -21.86 -2.27
N VAL A 262 -3.35 -21.12 -3.21
CA VAL A 262 -2.87 -19.77 -3.54
C VAL A 262 -3.14 -18.94 -2.30
N GLN A 263 -2.09 -18.82 -1.49
CA GLN A 263 -2.07 -17.96 -0.32
C GLN A 263 -2.61 -16.58 -0.75
N ARG A 264 -3.67 -16.08 -0.09
CA ARG A 264 -4.20 -14.73 -0.36
C ARG A 264 -3.05 -13.73 -0.32
N ARG A 265 -3.08 -12.73 -1.19
CA ARG A 265 -2.07 -11.66 -1.19
C ARG A 265 -2.56 -10.50 -0.34
N PRO A 266 -1.65 -9.71 0.22
CA PRO A 266 -2.06 -8.52 0.92
C PRO A 266 -2.62 -7.51 -0.08
N VAL A 267 -3.78 -6.94 0.22
CA VAL A 267 -4.47 -5.97 -0.66
C VAL A 267 -4.87 -4.73 0.13
N LEU A 268 -4.87 -3.58 -0.53
CA LEU A 268 -5.42 -2.36 0.02
C LEU A 268 -6.95 -2.44 0.05
N HIS A 269 -7.54 -1.92 1.11
CA HIS A 269 -8.98 -1.86 1.30
C HIS A 269 -9.37 -0.55 1.96
N TYR A 270 -10.51 0.01 1.60
CA TYR A 270 -11.08 1.19 2.22
C TYR A 270 -12.37 0.84 2.95
N ALA A 271 -12.36 0.90 4.27
CA ALA A 271 -13.54 0.72 5.10
C ALA A 271 -14.35 2.02 5.14
N ALA A 272 -15.38 2.11 4.30
CA ALA A 272 -16.20 3.31 4.14
C ALA A 272 -16.93 3.73 5.43
N ASP A 273 -17.40 2.76 6.23
CA ASP A 273 -18.07 3.03 7.52
C ASP A 273 -17.11 3.66 8.54
N ASP A 274 -15.83 3.29 8.44
CA ASP A 274 -14.79 3.74 9.35
C ASP A 274 -14.00 4.94 8.86
N ASP A 275 -14.17 5.28 7.57
CA ASP A 275 -13.29 6.19 6.86
C ASP A 275 -11.82 5.79 7.08
N GLN A 276 -11.49 4.51 6.89
CA GLN A 276 -10.16 3.95 7.17
C GLN A 276 -9.56 3.24 5.96
N LEU A 277 -8.28 3.50 5.72
CA LEU A 277 -7.46 2.70 4.82
C LEU A 277 -6.83 1.54 5.58
N LEU A 278 -7.04 0.34 5.06
CA LEU A 278 -6.60 -0.92 5.63
C LEU A 278 -5.75 -1.68 4.61
N VAL A 279 -4.87 -2.54 5.12
CA VAL A 279 -4.23 -3.60 4.35
C VAL A 279 -4.69 -4.94 4.91
N ALA A 280 -5.27 -5.76 4.05
CA ALA A 280 -5.76 -7.08 4.39
C ALA A 280 -4.63 -8.10 4.27
N ILE A 281 -4.00 -8.51 5.38
CA ILE A 281 -2.86 -9.44 5.37
C ILE A 281 -3.34 -10.90 5.44
N PRO A 282 -2.73 -11.81 4.67
CA PRO A 282 -3.15 -13.21 4.64
C PRO A 282 -2.72 -13.98 5.89
N TYR A 283 -3.49 -15.02 6.24
CA TYR A 283 -3.12 -15.93 7.32
C TYR A 283 -2.03 -16.93 6.86
N PRO A 284 -0.81 -16.90 7.42
CA PRO A 284 0.30 -17.75 6.98
C PRO A 284 0.01 -19.23 7.27
N ARG A 285 0.12 -20.09 6.26
CA ARG A 285 -0.10 -21.54 6.41
C ARG A 285 1.04 -22.24 7.16
N THR A 286 2.24 -21.67 7.11
CA THR A 286 3.44 -22.19 7.79
C THR A 286 3.90 -21.18 8.82
N GLY A 287 4.12 -21.64 10.05
CA GLY A 287 4.58 -20.81 11.17
C GLY A 287 3.62 -19.70 11.61
N PRO A 288 2.29 -19.93 11.76
CA PRO A 288 1.33 -18.87 12.12
C PRO A 288 1.49 -18.27 13.52
N GLU A 289 2.28 -18.92 14.37
CA GLU A 289 2.74 -18.37 15.64
C GLU A 289 3.77 -17.25 15.48
N SER A 290 4.33 -17.05 14.27
CA SER A 290 5.19 -15.90 13.97
C SER A 290 4.34 -14.70 13.52
N PRO A 291 4.69 -13.47 13.91
CA PRO A 291 3.99 -12.28 13.43
C PRO A 291 4.41 -11.93 12.00
N TRP A 292 3.48 -11.33 11.25
CA TRP A 292 3.84 -10.50 10.11
C TRP A 292 4.54 -9.26 10.60
N ARG A 293 5.70 -8.96 10.05
CA ARG A 293 6.39 -7.69 10.27
C ARG A 293 6.05 -6.77 9.12
N MET A 294 5.47 -5.62 9.42
CA MET A 294 4.95 -4.66 8.46
C MET A 294 5.68 -3.34 8.61
N SER A 295 6.34 -2.87 7.56
CA SER A 295 6.98 -1.55 7.50
C SER A 295 6.08 -0.58 6.74
N PHE A 296 5.69 0.50 7.40
CA PHE A 296 5.01 1.65 6.80
C PHE A 296 6.04 2.77 6.60
N ASP A 297 6.65 2.88 5.42
CA ASP A 297 7.78 3.82 5.14
C ASP A 297 8.90 3.79 6.21
N GLY A 298 9.23 2.61 6.77
CA GLY A 298 10.30 2.42 7.78
C GLY A 298 9.80 2.27 9.22
N LYS A 299 8.53 2.59 9.50
CA LYS A 299 7.91 2.28 10.79
C LYS A 299 7.45 0.82 10.81
N VAL A 300 8.21 -0.02 11.50
CA VAL A 300 7.95 -1.47 11.58
C VAL A 300 6.97 -1.77 12.72
N ARG A 301 5.94 -2.55 12.42
CA ARG A 301 4.96 -3.10 13.37
C ARG A 301 4.87 -4.61 13.20
N GLU A 302 4.79 -5.34 14.30
CA GLU A 302 4.47 -6.76 14.27
C GLU A 302 2.95 -6.94 14.39
N VAL A 303 2.39 -7.85 13.59
CA VAL A 303 0.97 -8.18 13.57
C VAL A 303 0.82 -9.69 13.48
N TYR A 304 0.21 -10.28 14.50
CA TYR A 304 -0.13 -11.69 14.47
C TYR A 304 -1.35 -11.92 13.57
N ALA A 305 -1.25 -12.90 12.68
CA ALA A 305 -2.37 -13.29 11.86
C ALA A 305 -3.44 -13.94 12.75
N GLN A 306 -4.65 -13.38 12.71
CA GLN A 306 -5.78 -13.86 13.49
C GLN A 306 -6.44 -15.03 12.77
N ARG A 307 -6.75 -16.10 13.52
CA ARG A 307 -7.63 -17.15 13.01
C ARG A 307 -9.04 -16.60 12.92
N GLY A 308 -9.72 -16.90 11.83
CA GLY A 308 -11.14 -16.62 11.77
C GLY A 308 -11.87 -17.52 12.75
N TRP A 309 -12.85 -16.94 13.41
CA TRP A 309 -13.58 -17.64 14.44
C TRP A 309 -14.50 -18.69 13.82
N GLY A 310 -14.47 -19.91 14.36
CA GLY A 310 -15.24 -21.04 13.82
C GLY A 310 -14.68 -21.63 12.52
N VAL A 311 -13.52 -21.16 12.02
CA VAL A 311 -12.87 -21.73 10.83
C VAL A 311 -12.05 -22.97 11.22
N THR A 312 -12.48 -24.14 10.78
CA THR A 312 -11.67 -25.37 10.88
C THR A 312 -10.84 -25.66 9.63
N SER A 313 -11.01 -24.87 8.55
CA SER A 313 -10.27 -25.01 7.30
C SER A 313 -8.91 -24.29 7.33
N ASP A 314 -8.03 -24.63 6.39
CA ASP A 314 -6.75 -23.95 6.21
C ASP A 314 -6.88 -22.57 5.54
N ASP A 315 -8.05 -22.20 4.99
CA ASP A 315 -8.30 -20.90 4.35
C ASP A 315 -8.93 -19.92 5.35
N GLN A 316 -8.08 -19.40 6.22
CA GLN A 316 -8.44 -18.42 7.25
C GLN A 316 -8.66 -17.02 6.63
N PRO A 317 -9.58 -16.20 7.18
CA PRO A 317 -9.79 -14.83 6.73
C PRO A 317 -8.52 -13.98 6.87
N PRO A 318 -8.34 -12.95 6.01
CA PRO A 318 -7.25 -12.02 6.16
C PRO A 318 -7.42 -11.19 7.43
N THR A 319 -6.30 -10.87 8.08
CA THR A 319 -6.27 -9.91 9.19
C THR A 319 -6.23 -8.50 8.62
N LEU A 320 -7.14 -7.63 9.04
CA LEU A 320 -7.17 -6.24 8.57
C LEU A 320 -6.28 -5.36 9.45
N VAL A 321 -5.36 -4.64 8.84
CA VAL A 321 -4.42 -3.75 9.55
C VAL A 321 -4.57 -2.33 9.03
N SER A 322 -4.83 -1.37 9.90
CA SER A 322 -4.98 0.04 9.48
C SER A 322 -3.65 0.66 9.05
N ILE A 323 -3.70 1.47 7.98
CA ILE A 323 -2.58 2.25 7.48
C ILE A 323 -2.54 3.60 8.23
N PRO A 324 -1.55 3.83 9.10
CA PRO A 324 -1.63 4.88 10.12
C PRO A 324 -1.45 6.30 9.59
N GLU A 325 -0.80 6.47 8.45
CA GLU A 325 -0.59 7.75 7.77
C GLU A 325 -0.39 7.50 6.26
N PRO A 326 -0.45 8.53 5.41
CA PRO A 326 -0.14 8.39 3.99
C PRO A 326 1.32 7.96 3.83
N VAL A 327 1.54 6.72 3.39
CA VAL A 327 2.88 6.16 3.10
C VAL A 327 3.05 5.93 1.60
N ARG A 328 4.29 5.78 1.14
CA ARG A 328 4.59 5.43 -0.26
C ARG A 328 4.49 3.94 -0.48
N GLU A 329 4.99 3.18 0.47
CA GLU A 329 5.18 1.75 0.36
C GLU A 329 4.89 1.04 1.68
N ILE A 330 4.24 -0.11 1.59
CA ILE A 330 4.07 -1.05 2.70
C ILE A 330 4.85 -2.30 2.36
N LEU A 331 5.80 -2.66 3.22
CA LEU A 331 6.57 -3.89 3.11
C LEU A 331 6.11 -4.86 4.18
N LEU A 332 5.79 -6.08 3.78
CA LEU A 332 5.37 -7.14 4.68
C LEU A 332 6.40 -8.26 4.59
N TRP A 333 6.83 -8.79 5.73
CA TRP A 333 7.58 -10.04 5.75
C TRP A 333 7.11 -10.94 6.88
N HIS A 334 7.11 -12.24 6.63
CA HIS A 334 6.75 -13.25 7.61
C HIS A 334 7.91 -14.23 7.76
N SER A 335 8.57 -14.21 8.92
CA SER A 335 9.76 -15.02 9.17
C SER A 335 9.47 -16.52 9.18
N GLY A 336 8.29 -16.93 9.66
CA GLY A 336 7.92 -18.34 9.76
C GLY A 336 7.74 -19.04 8.40
N SER A 337 7.41 -18.26 7.35
CA SER A 337 7.20 -18.78 5.99
C SER A 337 8.15 -18.20 4.94
N GLU A 338 9.08 -17.33 5.35
CA GLU A 338 9.98 -16.54 4.48
C GLU A 338 9.24 -15.77 3.37
N GLN A 339 7.97 -15.42 3.60
CA GLN A 339 7.17 -14.68 2.61
C GLN A 339 7.44 -13.19 2.75
N SER A 340 7.51 -12.49 1.62
CA SER A 340 7.60 -11.03 1.58
C SER A 340 6.69 -10.45 0.50
N PHE A 341 6.09 -9.30 0.79
CA PHE A 341 5.22 -8.56 -0.12
C PHE A 341 5.53 -7.07 -0.06
N THR A 342 5.32 -6.40 -1.18
CA THR A 342 5.48 -4.96 -1.33
C THR A 342 4.21 -4.39 -1.94
N LEU A 343 3.62 -3.39 -1.30
CA LEU A 343 2.44 -2.68 -1.78
C LEU A 343 2.75 -1.20 -2.00
N SER A 344 2.54 -0.73 -3.22
CA SER A 344 2.57 0.69 -3.54
C SER A 344 1.26 1.33 -3.07
N THR A 345 1.36 2.38 -2.26
CA THR A 345 0.19 3.08 -1.71
C THR A 345 0.11 4.47 -2.34
N VAL A 346 0.72 5.49 -1.74
CA VAL A 346 0.66 6.85 -2.26
C VAL A 346 1.87 7.17 -3.14
N ASP A 347 1.60 7.49 -4.40
CA ASP A 347 2.60 8.02 -5.31
C ASP A 347 2.56 9.55 -5.33
N LYS A 348 3.73 10.19 -5.22
CA LYS A 348 3.82 11.64 -5.30
C LYS A 348 3.40 12.20 -6.66
N ALA A 349 3.69 11.48 -7.74
CA ALA A 349 3.33 11.88 -9.10
C ALA A 349 1.83 11.65 -9.39
N ASP A 350 1.20 10.70 -8.69
CA ASP A 350 -0.20 10.31 -8.86
C ASP A 350 -0.82 9.92 -7.49
N PRO A 351 -1.21 10.91 -6.66
CA PRO A 351 -1.66 10.67 -5.29
C PRO A 351 -3.13 10.26 -5.19
N LEU A 352 -3.84 10.11 -6.31
CA LEU A 352 -5.26 9.73 -6.33
C LEU A 352 -5.40 8.21 -6.16
N LEU A 353 -6.00 7.81 -5.04
CA LEU A 353 -6.43 6.43 -4.79
C LEU A 353 -7.92 6.30 -5.08
N VAL A 354 -8.32 5.20 -5.72
CA VAL A 354 -9.71 4.92 -6.04
C VAL A 354 -10.08 3.54 -5.52
N PHE A 355 -11.25 3.43 -4.90
CA PHE A 355 -11.83 2.22 -4.38
C PHE A 355 -13.24 2.08 -4.93
N SER A 356 -13.71 0.86 -5.11
CA SER A 356 -15.10 0.58 -5.44
C SER A 356 -16.02 0.98 -4.28
N ALA A 357 -17.34 0.97 -4.51
CA ALA A 357 -18.33 1.33 -3.49
C ALA A 357 -18.25 0.44 -2.23
N ASP A 358 -17.83 -0.82 -2.38
CA ASP A 358 -17.61 -1.79 -1.30
C ASP A 358 -16.19 -1.73 -0.69
N GLY A 359 -15.36 -0.79 -1.13
CA GLY A 359 -14.05 -0.53 -0.53
C GLY A 359 -12.88 -1.33 -1.11
N ALA A 360 -13.09 -2.15 -2.14
CA ALA A 360 -11.99 -2.83 -2.82
C ALA A 360 -11.12 -1.82 -3.59
N TRP A 361 -9.81 -1.95 -3.49
CA TRP A 361 -8.89 -1.08 -4.20
C TRP A 361 -8.96 -1.30 -5.71
N ILE A 362 -9.06 -0.19 -6.47
CA ILE A 362 -9.05 -0.22 -7.93
C ILE A 362 -7.68 0.25 -8.41
N PRO A 363 -6.87 -0.63 -9.03
CA PRO A 363 -5.55 -0.26 -9.55
C PRO A 363 -5.59 0.89 -10.55
N LYS A 364 -4.52 1.69 -10.59
CA LYS A 364 -4.43 2.95 -11.35
C LYS A 364 -4.73 2.84 -12.85
N ARG A 365 -4.58 1.65 -13.42
CA ARG A 365 -4.68 1.37 -14.86
C ARG A 365 -6.00 0.69 -15.24
N GLU A 366 -6.80 0.28 -14.26
CA GLU A 366 -8.11 -0.30 -14.50
C GLU A 366 -9.12 0.82 -14.83
N LEU A 367 -10.09 0.52 -15.72
CA LEU A 367 -11.19 1.44 -15.99
C LEU A 367 -12.18 1.43 -14.83
N LEU A 368 -12.57 2.63 -14.40
CA LEU A 368 -13.59 2.79 -13.37
C LEU A 368 -14.95 2.37 -13.92
N LYS A 369 -15.66 1.51 -13.19
CA LYS A 369 -17.05 1.16 -13.49
C LYS A 369 -17.95 2.40 -13.37
N ARG A 370 -19.05 2.46 -14.14
CA ARG A 370 -20.10 3.45 -13.88
C ARG A 370 -20.76 3.20 -12.53
N GLY A 371 -21.36 4.24 -11.97
CA GLY A 371 -21.89 4.26 -10.61
C GLY A 371 -20.93 4.97 -9.66
N THR A 372 -20.95 4.57 -8.39
CA THR A 372 -20.20 5.29 -7.34
C THR A 372 -18.86 4.64 -7.01
N VAL A 373 -17.83 5.47 -6.82
CA VAL A 373 -16.52 5.06 -6.32
C VAL A 373 -16.09 5.95 -5.15
N TRP A 374 -15.25 5.41 -4.28
CA TRP A 374 -14.54 6.19 -3.28
C TRP A 374 -13.22 6.69 -3.84
N ALA A 375 -13.03 8.01 -3.84
CA ALA A 375 -11.77 8.66 -4.20
C ALA A 375 -11.11 9.21 -2.94
N ILE A 376 -9.83 8.88 -2.74
CA ILE A 376 -9.02 9.38 -1.63
C ILE A 376 -7.86 10.17 -2.21
N TYR A 377 -7.75 11.44 -1.82
CA TYR A 377 -6.78 12.38 -2.40
C TYR A 377 -6.41 13.50 -1.41
N PRO A 378 -5.31 14.23 -1.64
CA PRO A 378 -4.94 15.37 -0.81
C PRO A 378 -5.96 16.51 -0.87
N SER A 379 -6.30 17.11 0.27
CA SER A 379 -7.31 18.17 0.38
C SER A 379 -6.98 19.45 -0.38
N SER A 380 -5.71 19.67 -0.74
CA SER A 380 -5.31 20.80 -1.61
C SER A 380 -5.51 20.55 -3.11
N GLY A 381 -6.09 19.41 -3.48
CA GLY A 381 -6.47 19.08 -4.85
C GLY A 381 -7.99 19.07 -5.06
N GLU A 382 -8.39 19.14 -6.32
CA GLU A 382 -9.78 19.05 -6.77
C GLU A 382 -9.89 17.93 -7.82
N LEU A 383 -10.95 17.12 -7.75
CA LEU A 383 -11.26 16.13 -8.77
C LEU A 383 -11.91 16.80 -9.97
N VAL A 384 -11.38 16.55 -11.16
CA VAL A 384 -11.87 17.11 -12.42
C VAL A 384 -11.98 16.04 -13.49
N ASP A 385 -12.88 16.26 -14.45
CA ASP A 385 -12.84 15.52 -15.70
C ASP A 385 -11.87 16.23 -16.67
N PRO A 386 -10.72 15.61 -17.01
CA PRO A 386 -9.73 16.26 -17.86
C PRO A 386 -10.21 16.51 -19.29
N ARG A 387 -11.28 15.86 -19.77
CA ARG A 387 -11.85 16.11 -21.10
C ARG A 387 -12.67 17.39 -21.14
N SER A 388 -13.59 17.55 -20.19
CA SER A 388 -14.46 18.73 -20.09
C SER A 388 -13.80 19.90 -19.32
N GLY A 389 -12.80 19.62 -18.51
CA GLY A 389 -12.14 20.56 -17.58
C GLY A 389 -12.98 20.92 -16.35
N GLN A 390 -14.18 20.32 -16.20
CA GLN A 390 -15.13 20.63 -15.14
C GLN A 390 -14.82 19.86 -13.85
N PRO A 391 -15.09 20.43 -12.67
CA PRO A 391 -15.06 19.71 -11.40
C PRO A 391 -16.04 18.53 -11.39
N VAL A 392 -15.64 17.44 -10.75
CA VAL A 392 -16.47 16.25 -10.55
C VAL A 392 -17.28 16.40 -9.27
N ALA A 393 -18.57 16.10 -9.31
CA ALA A 393 -19.45 16.19 -8.15
C ALA A 393 -19.09 15.14 -7.08
N THR A 394 -19.15 15.53 -5.81
CA THR A 394 -18.87 14.65 -4.65
C THR A 394 -20.04 14.71 -3.67
N ALA A 395 -20.50 13.55 -3.18
CA ALA A 395 -21.70 13.45 -2.34
C ALA A 395 -21.39 13.39 -0.84
N VAL A 396 -20.39 12.60 -0.45
CA VAL A 396 -19.94 12.44 0.94
C VAL A 396 -18.48 12.81 1.00
N THR A 397 -18.09 13.70 1.92
CA THR A 397 -16.69 14.08 2.14
C THR A 397 -16.24 13.82 3.58
N GLY A 398 -15.16 13.06 3.72
CA GLY A 398 -14.54 12.67 4.98
C GLY A 398 -13.05 13.00 5.03
N THR A 399 -12.37 12.52 6.07
CA THR A 399 -10.92 12.62 6.27
C THR A 399 -10.47 11.27 6.80
N PRO A 400 -9.81 10.44 5.97
CA PRO A 400 -9.48 9.09 6.39
C PRO A 400 -8.69 9.08 7.71
N ALA A 401 -9.01 8.16 8.61
CA ALA A 401 -8.33 8.08 9.91
C ALA A 401 -6.84 7.79 9.68
N GLY A 402 -5.98 8.53 10.37
CA GLY A 402 -4.53 8.53 10.09
C GLY A 402 -4.06 9.63 9.14
N TRP A 403 -4.92 10.08 8.22
CA TRP A 403 -4.50 10.79 7.01
C TRP A 403 -4.89 12.27 7.08
N ARG A 404 -4.29 13.01 8.02
CA ARG A 404 -4.49 14.46 8.14
C ARG A 404 -4.11 15.18 6.84
N GLY A 405 -4.94 16.15 6.46
CA GLY A 405 -4.81 16.86 5.18
C GLY A 405 -5.32 16.06 3.96
N TRP A 406 -5.83 14.84 4.12
CA TRP A 406 -6.48 14.11 3.02
C TRP A 406 -8.00 14.19 3.12
N CYS A 407 -8.65 13.94 2.00
CA CYS A 407 -10.10 13.78 1.93
C CYS A 407 -10.46 12.46 1.27
N SER A 408 -11.50 11.84 1.80
CA SER A 408 -12.26 10.76 1.16
C SER A 408 -13.51 11.37 0.55
N ALA A 409 -13.84 10.99 -0.68
CA ALA A 409 -15.03 11.47 -1.36
C ALA A 409 -15.75 10.33 -2.07
N LEU A 410 -17.07 10.21 -1.85
CA LEU A 410 -17.90 9.36 -2.70
C LEU A 410 -18.22 10.15 -3.98
N VAL A 411 -17.78 9.61 -5.11
CA VAL A 411 -17.88 10.21 -6.44
C VAL A 411 -18.88 9.41 -7.26
N ASP A 412 -19.82 10.11 -7.87
CA ASP A 412 -20.73 9.54 -8.86
C ASP A 412 -20.13 9.69 -10.27
N LEU A 413 -19.95 8.56 -10.96
CA LEU A 413 -19.36 8.47 -12.28
C LEU A 413 -20.37 8.32 -13.41
N GLU A 414 -21.69 8.38 -13.14
CA GLU A 414 -22.72 8.20 -14.19
C GLU A 414 -22.54 9.15 -15.39
N THR A 415 -22.21 10.42 -15.13
CA THR A 415 -22.07 11.45 -16.16
C THR A 415 -20.62 11.87 -16.41
N VAL A 416 -19.65 11.12 -15.90
CA VAL A 416 -18.23 11.50 -15.88
C VAL A 416 -17.44 10.59 -16.82
N ASP A 417 -16.74 11.15 -17.80
CA ASP A 417 -15.94 10.36 -18.76
C ASP A 417 -14.60 9.90 -18.17
N SER A 418 -14.03 10.71 -17.27
CA SER A 418 -12.77 10.43 -16.60
C SER A 418 -12.62 11.25 -15.34
N ILE A 419 -11.83 10.78 -14.38
CA ILE A 419 -11.44 11.54 -13.20
C ILE A 419 -9.92 11.71 -13.15
N GLN A 420 -9.47 12.90 -12.79
CA GLN A 420 -8.06 13.21 -12.55
C GLN A 420 -7.97 14.28 -11.46
N LEU A 421 -6.84 14.33 -10.75
CA LEU A 421 -6.62 15.35 -9.73
C LEU A 421 -6.04 16.63 -10.37
N ARG A 422 -6.55 17.80 -9.97
CA ARG A 422 -5.96 19.11 -10.29
C ARG A 422 -5.41 19.75 -9.02
N ARG A 423 -4.13 20.17 -9.03
CA ARG A 423 -3.48 20.86 -7.92
C ARG A 423 -2.74 22.08 -8.43
N ALA A 424 -2.88 23.21 -7.73
CA ALA A 424 -2.27 24.49 -8.13
C ALA A 424 -2.52 24.87 -9.62
N GLY A 425 -3.68 24.47 -10.16
CA GLY A 425 -4.06 24.72 -11.56
C GLY A 425 -3.54 23.71 -12.59
N GLU A 426 -2.70 22.76 -12.20
CA GLU A 426 -2.15 21.73 -13.10
C GLU A 426 -2.79 20.36 -12.84
N LEU A 427 -2.95 19.56 -13.91
CA LEU A 427 -3.39 18.17 -13.81
C LEU A 427 -2.24 17.31 -13.25
N VAL A 428 -2.54 16.51 -12.23
CA VAL A 428 -1.60 15.64 -11.51
C VAL A 428 -2.04 14.19 -11.68
N GLY A 429 -1.07 13.28 -11.79
CA GLY A 429 -1.33 11.86 -11.98
C GLY A 429 -1.88 11.52 -13.35
N ARG A 430 -2.30 10.27 -13.52
CA ARG A 430 -2.93 9.78 -14.76
C ARG A 430 -4.45 9.89 -14.65
N ALA A 431 -5.11 10.29 -15.75
CA ALA A 431 -6.56 10.26 -15.84
C ALA A 431 -7.09 8.81 -15.72
N ARG A 432 -8.00 8.57 -14.78
CA ARG A 432 -8.75 7.32 -14.66
C ARG A 432 -9.99 7.43 -15.52
N SER A 433 -10.02 6.69 -16.63
CA SER A 433 -11.18 6.72 -17.52
C SER A 433 -12.32 5.89 -16.95
N VAL A 434 -13.54 6.39 -17.10
CA VAL A 434 -14.76 5.68 -16.73
C VAL A 434 -15.21 4.86 -17.93
N ARG A 435 -15.71 3.65 -17.67
CA ARG A 435 -16.26 2.76 -18.70
C ARG A 435 -17.43 3.46 -19.42
N ARG A 436 -17.47 3.30 -20.75
CA ARG A 436 -18.63 3.70 -21.56
C ARG A 436 -19.69 2.61 -21.50
N ASP A 437 -20.96 2.97 -21.76
CA ASP A 437 -22.16 2.12 -21.72
C ASP A 437 -22.16 0.90 -22.68
N THR A 438 -21.02 0.58 -23.30
CA THR A 438 -20.83 -0.53 -24.24
C THR A 438 -20.15 -1.74 -23.59
N THR A 439 -20.10 -1.84 -22.26
CA THR A 439 -19.52 -3.00 -21.54
C THR A 439 -20.54 -3.60 -20.56
N PRO A 440 -20.52 -4.92 -20.36
CA PRO A 440 -21.45 -5.59 -19.45
C PRO A 440 -21.24 -5.13 -17.99
N THR A 441 -22.26 -5.32 -17.15
CA THR A 441 -22.21 -5.06 -15.71
C THR A 441 -22.84 -6.21 -14.91
N PHE A 442 -22.59 -6.25 -13.60
CA PHE A 442 -23.19 -7.24 -12.68
C PHE A 442 -24.14 -6.53 -11.72
N GLU A 443 -25.36 -7.04 -11.58
CA GLU A 443 -26.29 -6.68 -10.52
C GLU A 443 -26.30 -7.80 -9.47
N LEU A 444 -25.76 -7.52 -8.28
CA LEU A 444 -25.64 -8.51 -7.21
C LEU A 444 -26.96 -8.66 -6.45
N GLY A 445 -27.22 -9.86 -5.92
CA GLY A 445 -28.43 -10.19 -5.17
C GLY A 445 -28.57 -9.50 -3.80
N GLU A 446 -29.60 -9.90 -3.04
CA GLU A 446 -29.85 -9.39 -1.69
C GLU A 446 -28.88 -10.01 -0.67
N LEU A 447 -28.29 -9.17 0.20
CA LEU A 447 -27.38 -9.58 1.26
C LEU A 447 -28.12 -10.17 2.45
N ILE A 448 -27.61 -11.29 2.99
CA ILE A 448 -28.12 -11.85 4.23
C ILE A 448 -27.47 -11.12 5.41
N ALA A 449 -28.24 -10.26 6.08
CA ALA A 449 -27.76 -9.48 7.22
C ALA A 449 -27.23 -10.40 8.34
N GLY A 450 -26.04 -10.10 8.86
CA GLY A 450 -25.42 -10.89 9.93
C GLY A 450 -25.01 -12.30 9.53
N CYS A 451 -24.93 -12.62 8.24
CA CYS A 451 -24.42 -13.90 7.74
C CYS A 451 -23.17 -13.68 6.88
N LEU A 452 -22.08 -14.31 7.29
CA LEU A 452 -20.79 -14.24 6.61
C LEU A 452 -20.31 -15.64 6.27
N THR A 453 -19.48 -15.75 5.24
CA THR A 453 -18.68 -16.96 5.10
C THR A 453 -17.67 -17.03 6.25
N VAL A 454 -17.17 -18.23 6.51
CA VAL A 454 -16.10 -18.48 7.47
C VAL A 454 -14.85 -17.61 7.23
N ASP A 455 -14.59 -17.24 5.97
CA ASP A 455 -13.50 -16.34 5.59
C ASP A 455 -13.88 -14.85 5.49
N GLY A 456 -15.07 -14.47 6.01
CA GLY A 456 -15.51 -13.08 6.17
C GLY A 456 -16.17 -12.45 4.95
N ARG A 457 -16.48 -13.21 3.90
CA ARG A 457 -17.19 -12.69 2.71
C ARG A 457 -18.66 -12.53 3.00
N LYS A 458 -19.26 -11.56 2.31
CA LYS A 458 -20.71 -11.36 2.29
C LYS A 458 -21.40 -12.53 1.58
N VAL A 459 -22.53 -12.97 2.13
CA VAL A 459 -23.36 -14.04 1.57
C VAL A 459 -24.60 -13.44 0.92
N TYR A 460 -24.84 -13.78 -0.34
CA TYR A 460 -25.98 -13.33 -1.10
C TYR A 460 -27.08 -14.41 -1.13
N SER A 461 -28.32 -14.00 -0.87
CA SER A 461 -29.50 -14.87 -0.86
C SER A 461 -30.10 -15.14 -2.25
N SER A 462 -29.68 -14.39 -3.27
CA SER A 462 -30.20 -14.55 -4.63
C SER A 462 -29.07 -14.53 -5.67
N ARG A 463 -29.31 -15.20 -6.81
CA ARG A 463 -28.38 -15.20 -7.96
C ARG A 463 -28.15 -13.77 -8.47
N PRO A 464 -26.93 -13.45 -8.95
CA PRO A 464 -26.66 -12.18 -9.61
C PRO A 464 -27.19 -12.17 -11.06
N TRP A 465 -27.32 -10.98 -11.65
CA TRP A 465 -27.63 -10.81 -13.06
C TRP A 465 -26.44 -10.25 -13.83
N VAL A 466 -26.19 -10.77 -15.03
CA VAL A 466 -25.29 -10.19 -16.02
C VAL A 466 -26.09 -9.28 -16.94
N MET A 467 -25.75 -7.99 -16.95
CA MET A 467 -26.42 -6.96 -17.74
C MET A 467 -25.57 -6.65 -18.97
N LEU A 468 -25.99 -7.13 -20.15
CA LEU A 468 -25.29 -6.85 -21.41
C LEU A 468 -25.67 -5.46 -21.95
N PRO A 469 -24.73 -4.74 -22.58
CA PRO A 469 -24.98 -3.41 -23.11
C PRO A 469 -25.93 -3.44 -24.30
N VAL A 470 -26.66 -2.34 -24.48
CA VAL A 470 -27.51 -2.12 -25.66
C VAL A 470 -26.64 -1.96 -26.89
N ASP A 471 -26.93 -2.71 -27.94
CA ASP A 471 -26.24 -2.62 -29.23
C ASP A 471 -27.25 -2.38 -30.36
N MET A 472 -27.09 -1.26 -31.06
CA MET A 472 -27.92 -0.86 -32.19
C MET A 472 -27.24 -1.17 -33.54
N SER A 473 -26.17 -1.97 -33.52
CA SER A 473 -25.39 -2.32 -34.70
C SER A 473 -26.09 -3.38 -35.56
N PRO A 474 -25.87 -3.39 -36.90
CA PRO A 474 -26.48 -4.38 -37.79
C PRO A 474 -26.04 -5.83 -37.52
N GLU A 475 -24.83 -5.99 -36.97
CA GLU A 475 -24.30 -7.25 -36.45
C GLU A 475 -24.10 -7.05 -34.94
N PRO A 476 -24.91 -7.70 -34.09
CA PRO A 476 -24.84 -7.50 -32.65
C PRO A 476 -23.55 -8.08 -32.07
N THR A 477 -23.01 -7.41 -31.06
CA THR A 477 -21.83 -7.87 -30.32
C THR A 477 -22.17 -9.16 -29.57
N SER A 478 -21.38 -10.21 -29.81
CA SER A 478 -21.53 -11.49 -29.11
C SER A 478 -20.66 -11.52 -27.85
N TRP A 479 -21.23 -11.97 -26.74
CA TRP A 479 -20.61 -12.05 -25.43
C TRP A 479 -20.60 -13.49 -24.94
N ARG A 480 -19.45 -13.97 -24.48
CA ARG A 480 -19.32 -15.30 -23.90
C ARG A 480 -19.37 -15.21 -22.38
N ILE A 481 -20.37 -15.82 -21.77
CA ILE A 481 -20.59 -15.83 -20.31
C ILE A 481 -20.26 -17.22 -19.79
N ARG A 482 -19.28 -17.27 -18.88
CA ARG A 482 -18.77 -18.51 -18.30
C ARG A 482 -18.84 -18.45 -16.78
N THR A 483 -19.38 -19.50 -16.17
CA THR A 483 -19.52 -19.59 -14.71
C THR A 483 -18.90 -20.88 -14.21
N ARG A 484 -18.10 -20.82 -13.14
CA ARG A 484 -17.53 -22.00 -12.49
C ARG A 484 -17.48 -21.83 -10.98
N ARG A 485 -17.34 -22.94 -10.24
CA ARG A 485 -16.89 -22.88 -8.84
C ARG A 485 -15.50 -22.25 -8.82
N PHE A 486 -15.23 -21.37 -7.86
CA PHE A 486 -13.99 -20.58 -7.82
C PHE A 486 -12.71 -21.44 -7.77
N ASP A 487 -12.80 -22.63 -7.17
CA ASP A 487 -11.73 -23.64 -7.09
C ASP A 487 -11.81 -24.73 -8.17
N GLY A 488 -12.87 -24.72 -8.97
CA GLY A 488 -13.10 -25.66 -10.06
C GLY A 488 -12.33 -25.31 -11.33
N THR A 489 -11.95 -26.34 -12.09
CA THR A 489 -11.44 -26.17 -13.45
C THR A 489 -12.56 -26.15 -14.49
N ASP A 490 -13.67 -26.79 -14.16
CA ASP A 490 -14.75 -27.06 -15.09
C ASP A 490 -15.77 -25.93 -15.07
N TRP A 491 -16.14 -25.47 -16.27
CA TRP A 491 -17.20 -24.49 -16.45
C TRP A 491 -18.55 -25.16 -16.24
N ILE A 492 -19.34 -24.64 -15.30
CA ILE A 492 -20.73 -25.04 -15.05
C ILE A 492 -21.61 -24.54 -16.20
N VAL A 493 -21.36 -23.30 -16.63
CA VAL A 493 -22.03 -22.63 -17.75
C VAL A 493 -20.96 -22.06 -18.67
N ASP A 494 -21.15 -22.19 -19.99
CA ASP A 494 -20.30 -21.60 -21.03
C ASP A 494 -21.13 -21.30 -22.28
N ASP A 495 -21.81 -20.15 -22.25
CA ASP A 495 -22.77 -19.75 -23.28
C ASP A 495 -22.35 -18.48 -24.00
N SER A 496 -22.89 -18.30 -25.20
CA SER A 496 -22.73 -17.08 -25.99
C SER A 496 -24.07 -16.37 -26.17
N TRP A 497 -24.08 -15.07 -25.88
CA TRP A 497 -25.26 -14.21 -25.89
C TRP A 497 -24.99 -12.95 -26.70
N ASP A 498 -25.92 -12.58 -27.58
CA ASP A 498 -25.80 -11.37 -28.38
C ASP A 498 -26.46 -10.18 -27.67
N SER A 499 -25.81 -9.01 -27.76
CA SER A 499 -26.43 -7.74 -27.37
C SER A 499 -27.66 -7.43 -28.24
N ALA A 500 -28.67 -6.78 -27.64
CA ALA A 500 -29.90 -6.40 -28.32
C ALA A 500 -30.14 -4.89 -28.31
N GLU A 501 -31.19 -4.44 -29.01
CA GLU A 501 -31.65 -3.03 -29.00
C GLU A 501 -32.21 -2.59 -27.64
N GLU A 502 -32.38 -3.52 -26.69
CA GLU A 502 -32.76 -3.29 -25.30
C GLU A 502 -31.76 -3.98 -24.34
N PRO A 503 -31.63 -3.55 -23.07
CA PRO A 503 -30.72 -4.19 -22.12
C PRO A 503 -31.04 -5.67 -21.93
N THR A 504 -30.10 -6.55 -22.30
CA THR A 504 -30.25 -8.00 -22.12
C THR A 504 -29.80 -8.38 -20.71
N CYS A 505 -30.70 -8.98 -19.93
CA CYS A 505 -30.41 -9.51 -18.60
C CYS A 505 -30.20 -11.02 -18.72
N VAL A 506 -29.05 -11.54 -18.30
CA VAL A 506 -28.70 -12.97 -18.39
C VAL A 506 -28.48 -13.52 -16.98
N ASP A 507 -29.12 -14.65 -16.65
CA ASP A 507 -28.78 -15.43 -15.45
C ASP A 507 -27.48 -16.21 -15.75
N PRO A 508 -26.36 -15.94 -15.06
CA PRO A 508 -25.11 -16.66 -15.27
C PRO A 508 -25.18 -18.15 -14.87
N PHE A 509 -26.31 -18.61 -14.32
CA PHE A 509 -26.61 -19.98 -13.95
C PHE A 509 -27.84 -20.55 -14.71
N ASP A 510 -28.23 -19.97 -15.85
CA ASP A 510 -29.46 -20.36 -16.59
C ASP A 510 -29.49 -21.88 -16.92
N ASP A 511 -28.34 -22.45 -17.29
CA ASP A 511 -28.16 -23.87 -17.57
C ASP A 511 -28.13 -24.79 -16.31
N SER A 512 -28.18 -24.20 -15.12
CA SER A 512 -28.18 -24.89 -13.83
C SER A 512 -29.47 -24.65 -13.04
N ALA A 513 -30.40 -25.59 -13.16
CA ALA A 513 -31.69 -25.56 -12.46
C ALA A 513 -31.59 -25.78 -10.93
N ASP A 514 -30.45 -26.25 -10.43
CA ASP A 514 -30.24 -26.57 -9.02
C ASP A 514 -30.04 -25.30 -8.17
N THR A 515 -30.38 -25.38 -6.88
CA THR A 515 -30.12 -24.29 -5.92
C THR A 515 -28.62 -24.06 -5.75
N GLN A 516 -28.16 -22.82 -5.88
CA GLN A 516 -26.73 -22.51 -5.85
C GLN A 516 -26.23 -22.30 -4.41
N LEU A 517 -25.23 -23.10 -4.01
CA LEU A 517 -24.51 -22.97 -2.75
C LEU A 517 -22.98 -22.98 -2.99
N GLY A 518 -22.30 -21.90 -2.62
CA GLY A 518 -20.84 -21.81 -2.62
C GLY A 518 -20.26 -20.54 -3.23
N LEU A 519 -18.95 -20.58 -3.50
CA LEU A 519 -18.19 -19.48 -4.11
C LEU A 519 -18.04 -19.71 -5.63
N PHE A 520 -18.47 -18.73 -6.42
CA PHE A 520 -18.47 -18.81 -7.88
C PHE A 520 -17.65 -17.69 -8.51
N GLU A 521 -16.98 -18.01 -9.61
CA GLU A 521 -16.37 -17.04 -10.54
C GLU A 521 -17.24 -16.96 -11.80
N ILE A 522 -17.64 -15.74 -12.14
CA ILE A 522 -18.38 -15.43 -13.37
C ILE A 522 -17.48 -14.58 -14.26
N VAL A 523 -17.21 -15.04 -15.47
CA VAL A 523 -16.36 -14.39 -16.46
C VAL A 523 -17.21 -14.06 -17.68
N VAL A 524 -17.23 -12.80 -18.08
CA VAL A 524 -17.90 -12.34 -19.30
C VAL A 524 -16.82 -11.80 -20.24
N SER A 525 -16.68 -12.44 -21.39
CA SER A 525 -15.67 -12.12 -22.40
C SER A 525 -16.32 -11.53 -23.65
N GLY A 526 -15.69 -10.51 -24.22
CA GLY A 526 -16.16 -9.80 -25.41
C GLY A 526 -15.01 -9.25 -26.26
N PRO A 527 -15.26 -8.18 -27.05
CA PRO A 527 -14.22 -7.47 -27.81
C PRO A 527 -13.06 -6.99 -26.92
N LEU A 528 -11.86 -6.75 -27.49
CA LEU A 528 -10.69 -6.39 -26.67
C LEU A 528 -10.95 -5.15 -25.81
N GLY A 529 -10.68 -5.28 -24.51
CA GLY A 529 -10.87 -4.25 -23.50
C GLY A 529 -12.26 -4.19 -22.87
N ALA A 530 -13.15 -5.16 -23.15
CA ALA A 530 -14.51 -5.22 -22.64
C ALA A 530 -14.79 -6.32 -21.59
N ASP A 531 -13.83 -7.19 -21.32
CA ASP A 531 -13.98 -8.33 -20.40
C ASP A 531 -14.22 -7.89 -18.95
N ILE A 532 -15.11 -8.61 -18.24
CA ILE A 532 -15.42 -8.39 -16.82
C ILE A 532 -15.47 -9.70 -16.04
N ARG A 533 -15.18 -9.63 -14.74
CA ARG A 533 -15.28 -10.77 -13.81
C ARG A 533 -15.98 -10.37 -12.52
N ALA A 534 -16.67 -11.33 -11.91
CA ALA A 534 -17.21 -11.24 -10.57
C ALA A 534 -16.94 -12.53 -9.79
N VAL A 535 -16.61 -12.38 -8.51
CA VAL A 535 -16.50 -13.50 -7.56
C VAL A 535 -17.53 -13.28 -6.46
N VAL A 536 -18.46 -14.21 -6.33
CA VAL A 536 -19.63 -14.06 -5.44
C VAL A 536 -19.87 -15.34 -4.65
N PHE A 537 -20.23 -15.19 -3.37
CA PHE A 537 -20.66 -16.31 -2.55
C PHE A 537 -22.20 -16.29 -2.44
N ILE A 538 -22.83 -17.37 -2.88
CA ILE A 538 -24.29 -17.48 -2.97
C ILE A 538 -24.76 -18.60 -2.03
N ALA A 539 -25.80 -18.32 -1.24
CA ALA A 539 -26.60 -19.29 -0.51
C ALA A 539 -28.07 -19.03 -0.87
N GLU A 540 -28.47 -19.54 -2.03
CA GLU A 540 -29.73 -19.17 -2.68
C GLU A 540 -30.95 -19.52 -1.81
N GLY A 541 -31.76 -18.51 -1.48
CA GLY A 541 -32.98 -18.61 -0.66
C GLY A 541 -32.77 -18.66 0.85
N LEU A 542 -31.54 -18.55 1.36
CA LEU A 542 -31.26 -18.51 2.79
C LEU A 542 -31.60 -17.13 3.39
N SER A 543 -32.16 -17.11 4.60
CA SER A 543 -32.51 -15.90 5.35
C SER A 543 -32.27 -16.07 6.85
N VAL A 544 -31.98 -14.97 7.55
CA VAL A 544 -31.67 -14.94 8.98
C VAL A 544 -32.38 -13.76 9.64
N ASP A 545 -33.18 -14.05 10.66
CA ASP A 545 -33.91 -13.05 11.46
C ASP A 545 -33.42 -13.07 12.92
N PHE A 546 -33.02 -11.91 13.45
CA PHE A 546 -32.57 -11.74 14.84
C PHE A 546 -33.66 -11.15 15.73
N ASP A 547 -33.71 -11.57 17.00
CA ASP A 547 -34.56 -10.94 18.00
C ASP A 547 -33.94 -9.63 18.54
N ASN A 548 -34.75 -8.58 18.70
CA ASN A 548 -34.38 -7.30 19.32
C ASN A 548 -32.99 -6.72 18.92
N PRO A 549 -32.57 -6.68 17.63
CA PRO A 549 -31.29 -6.08 17.26
C PRO A 549 -31.29 -4.56 17.46
N PRO A 550 -30.14 -3.91 17.74
CA PRO A 550 -28.82 -4.51 17.97
C PRO A 550 -28.60 -4.92 19.44
N ARG A 551 -27.62 -5.79 19.68
CA ARG A 551 -27.19 -6.19 21.02
C ARG A 551 -26.37 -5.08 21.70
N PHE A 552 -26.62 -4.79 22.97
CA PHE A 552 -25.97 -3.69 23.70
C PHE A 552 -24.86 -4.20 24.65
N PRO A 553 -23.75 -3.46 24.83
CA PRO A 553 -22.78 -3.71 25.89
C PRO A 553 -23.41 -3.70 27.29
N VAL A 554 -23.21 -4.78 28.04
CA VAL A 554 -23.64 -4.98 29.43
C VAL A 554 -22.49 -5.57 30.26
N ALA A 555 -22.66 -5.65 31.57
CA ALA A 555 -21.68 -6.32 32.43
C ALA A 555 -21.53 -7.80 31.99
N GLY A 556 -20.30 -8.18 31.66
CA GLY A 556 -19.94 -9.52 31.19
C GLY A 556 -20.16 -9.77 29.68
N GLY A 557 -20.45 -8.76 28.86
CA GLY A 557 -20.48 -8.91 27.39
C GLY A 557 -21.60 -8.12 26.71
N LEU A 558 -22.30 -8.74 25.75
CA LEU A 558 -23.44 -8.15 25.04
C LEU A 558 -24.78 -8.61 25.63
N SER A 559 -25.88 -7.89 25.38
CA SER A 559 -27.21 -8.37 25.76
C SER A 559 -27.51 -9.69 25.05
N PRO A 560 -28.16 -10.69 25.67
CA PRO A 560 -28.54 -11.93 24.99
C PRO A 560 -29.45 -11.70 23.78
N SER A 561 -29.41 -12.61 22.81
CA SER A 561 -30.25 -12.57 21.59
C SER A 561 -30.45 -13.98 21.02
N ALA A 562 -31.38 -14.15 20.09
CA ALA A 562 -31.62 -15.37 19.32
C ALA A 562 -31.78 -15.08 17.83
N ALA A 563 -31.46 -16.07 16.99
CA ALA A 563 -31.63 -16.01 15.54
C ALA A 563 -32.48 -17.18 15.04
N MET A 564 -33.39 -16.89 14.12
CA MET A 564 -34.14 -17.87 13.32
C MET A 564 -33.57 -17.91 11.91
N ILE A 565 -33.23 -19.11 11.43
CA ILE A 565 -32.65 -19.32 10.10
C ILE A 565 -33.66 -20.11 9.27
N SER A 566 -33.94 -19.63 8.07
CA SER A 566 -34.88 -20.29 7.17
C SER A 566 -34.38 -20.30 5.72
N SER A 567 -34.77 -21.32 4.96
CA SER A 567 -34.46 -21.47 3.54
C SER A 567 -35.74 -21.57 2.73
N GLN A 568 -35.84 -20.82 1.65
CA GLN A 568 -36.95 -20.90 0.69
C GLN A 568 -36.81 -22.06 -0.31
N PHE A 569 -35.58 -22.55 -0.51
CA PHE A 569 -35.26 -23.68 -1.41
C PHE A 569 -34.74 -24.90 -0.63
N GLU A 570 -34.32 -25.96 -1.34
CA GLU A 570 -33.92 -27.26 -0.76
C GLU A 570 -32.55 -27.24 -0.03
N LEU A 571 -32.12 -26.10 0.53
CA LEU A 571 -30.95 -26.04 1.41
C LEU A 571 -31.29 -26.67 2.78
N THR A 572 -30.44 -27.59 3.20
CA THR A 572 -30.43 -28.16 4.55
C THR A 572 -29.58 -27.29 5.46
N VAL A 573 -30.08 -26.99 6.66
CA VAL A 573 -29.37 -26.17 7.66
C VAL A 573 -29.23 -27.00 8.94
N SER A 574 -28.04 -27.02 9.55
CA SER A 574 -27.76 -27.81 10.76
C SER A 574 -28.66 -27.41 11.94
N ASP A 575 -28.81 -26.10 12.15
CA ASP A 575 -29.56 -25.50 13.25
C ASP A 575 -30.41 -24.33 12.74
N SER A 576 -31.74 -24.46 12.82
CA SER A 576 -32.67 -23.39 12.42
C SER A 576 -32.90 -22.34 13.51
N TRP A 577 -32.44 -22.60 14.73
CA TRP A 577 -32.57 -21.71 15.88
C TRP A 577 -31.25 -21.63 16.64
N LEU A 578 -30.75 -20.42 16.85
CA LEU A 578 -29.53 -20.15 17.59
C LEU A 578 -29.81 -19.21 18.76
N GLU A 579 -29.25 -19.51 19.93
CA GLU A 579 -29.25 -18.61 21.08
C GLU A 579 -27.85 -18.05 21.30
N PHE A 580 -27.73 -16.77 21.61
CA PHE A 580 -26.49 -16.07 21.88
C PHE A 580 -26.53 -15.52 23.30
N ASP A 581 -25.75 -16.09 24.21
CA ASP A 581 -25.60 -15.54 25.57
C ASP A 581 -24.64 -14.33 25.56
N ARG A 582 -24.40 -13.72 26.73
CA ARG A 582 -23.62 -12.49 26.85
C ARG A 582 -22.24 -12.55 26.21
N GLY A 583 -21.63 -13.73 26.22
CA GLY A 583 -20.31 -13.94 25.62
C GLY A 583 -20.28 -14.40 24.17
N ASP A 584 -21.40 -14.80 23.61
CA ASP A 584 -21.42 -15.39 22.28
C ASP A 584 -21.57 -14.28 21.23
N ARG A 585 -20.50 -13.85 20.54
CA ARG A 585 -20.63 -12.80 19.49
C ARG A 585 -21.24 -13.30 18.17
N SER A 586 -21.05 -14.57 17.85
CA SER A 586 -21.45 -15.23 16.60
C SER A 586 -21.49 -16.75 16.82
N ARG A 587 -22.06 -17.50 15.89
CA ARG A 587 -22.10 -18.97 15.89
C ARG A 587 -22.03 -19.48 14.47
N THR A 588 -21.41 -20.65 14.28
CA THR A 588 -21.31 -21.29 12.96
C THR A 588 -22.48 -22.25 12.75
N ILE A 589 -23.00 -22.29 11.53
CA ILE A 589 -23.97 -23.28 11.04
C ILE A 589 -23.40 -23.96 9.80
N SER A 590 -23.80 -25.21 9.57
CA SER A 590 -23.52 -25.89 8.31
C SER A 590 -24.75 -25.84 7.42
N VAL A 591 -24.58 -25.39 6.17
CA VAL A 591 -25.61 -25.35 5.14
C VAL A 591 -25.19 -26.29 4.01
N GLY A 592 -26.12 -27.09 3.49
CA GLY A 592 -25.83 -28.01 2.38
C GLY A 592 -26.96 -28.09 1.36
N ASP A 593 -26.60 -28.32 0.10
CA ASP A 593 -27.52 -28.49 -1.04
C ASP A 593 -27.76 -29.98 -1.39
N GLY A 594 -27.18 -30.89 -0.60
CA GLY A 594 -27.26 -32.34 -0.77
C GLY A 594 -26.03 -32.95 -1.46
N ALA A 595 -25.30 -32.20 -2.28
CA ALA A 595 -24.04 -32.60 -2.89
C ALA A 595 -22.84 -32.02 -2.12
N ASP A 596 -22.93 -30.74 -1.76
CA ASP A 596 -21.92 -29.94 -1.09
C ASP A 596 -22.43 -29.43 0.27
N SER A 597 -21.51 -29.16 1.19
CA SER A 597 -21.79 -28.58 2.52
C SER A 597 -20.79 -27.49 2.81
N VAL A 598 -21.27 -26.32 3.25
CA VAL A 598 -20.45 -25.15 3.57
C VAL A 598 -20.83 -24.61 4.94
N ASP A 599 -19.81 -24.19 5.69
CA ASP A 599 -20.00 -23.55 6.99
C ASP A 599 -20.16 -22.03 6.82
N LEU A 600 -21.17 -21.47 7.48
CA LEU A 600 -21.47 -20.04 7.52
C LEU A 600 -21.46 -19.53 8.96
N VAL A 601 -21.05 -18.28 9.16
CA VAL A 601 -20.98 -17.61 10.46
C VAL A 601 -22.16 -16.66 10.60
N ILE A 602 -22.98 -16.89 11.63
CA ILE A 602 -24.13 -16.06 11.99
C ILE A 602 -23.74 -15.14 13.14
N GLN A 603 -23.73 -13.84 12.88
CA GLN A 603 -23.33 -12.78 13.80
C GLN A 603 -24.46 -11.74 13.94
N PRO A 604 -25.18 -11.71 15.07
CA PRO A 604 -26.19 -10.69 15.34
C PRO A 604 -25.59 -9.27 15.32
N PRO A 605 -26.30 -8.25 14.81
CA PRO A 605 -25.87 -6.86 14.91
C PRO A 605 -25.66 -6.45 16.37
N SER A 606 -24.56 -5.74 16.67
CA SER A 606 -24.23 -5.27 18.01
C SER A 606 -23.79 -3.81 18.02
N VAL A 607 -23.96 -3.15 19.16
CA VAL A 607 -23.46 -1.82 19.43
C VAL A 607 -21.97 -1.89 19.76
N GLU A 608 -21.18 -1.08 19.07
CA GLU A 608 -19.73 -0.99 19.26
C GLU A 608 -19.30 0.45 19.58
N ILE A 609 -18.21 0.57 20.32
CA ILE A 609 -17.64 1.80 20.84
C ILE A 609 -16.26 1.97 20.22
N ARG A 610 -15.92 3.20 19.81
CA ARG A 610 -14.59 3.52 19.31
C ARG A 610 -14.09 4.81 19.93
N THR A 611 -12.87 4.80 20.42
CA THR A 611 -12.20 5.95 21.03
C THR A 611 -10.81 6.08 20.45
N GLY A 612 -10.41 7.29 20.06
CA GLY A 612 -9.13 7.45 19.37
C GLY A 612 -8.72 8.91 19.16
N LEU A 613 -7.45 9.12 18.82
CA LEU A 613 -6.97 10.41 18.39
C LEU A 613 -7.44 10.69 16.95
N VAL A 614 -7.90 11.90 16.70
CA VAL A 614 -8.30 12.37 15.37
C VAL A 614 -7.11 12.25 14.43
N GLY A 615 -7.31 11.53 13.34
CA GLY A 615 -6.22 11.22 12.41
C GLY A 615 -5.26 10.16 12.95
N GLN A 616 -5.70 9.25 13.81
CA GLN A 616 -5.05 7.96 14.07
C GLN A 616 -6.07 6.83 13.94
N PRO A 617 -5.66 5.63 13.49
CA PRO A 617 -6.55 4.46 13.51
C PRO A 617 -6.99 4.10 14.93
N ALA A 618 -8.26 3.72 15.08
CA ALA A 618 -8.81 3.24 16.35
C ALA A 618 -9.76 2.06 16.09
N PRO A 619 -9.63 0.94 16.83
CA PRO A 619 -10.49 -0.22 16.65
C PRO A 619 -11.87 0.00 17.28
N TRP A 620 -12.88 -0.70 16.76
CA TRP A 620 -14.16 -0.87 17.44
C TRP A 620 -14.04 -1.88 18.58
N ARG A 621 -14.74 -1.61 19.68
CA ARG A 621 -14.72 -2.39 20.91
C ARG A 621 -16.13 -2.53 21.47
N SER A 622 -16.36 -3.57 22.26
CA SER A 622 -17.59 -3.71 23.05
C SER A 622 -17.48 -3.07 24.45
N SER A 623 -16.34 -2.49 24.79
CA SER A 623 -16.03 -1.91 26.10
C SER A 623 -15.51 -0.48 25.99
N ALA A 624 -15.66 0.28 27.06
CA ALA A 624 -15.18 1.66 27.14
C ALA A 624 -13.72 1.73 27.61
N GLU A 625 -12.89 2.49 26.89
CA GLU A 625 -11.53 2.78 27.34
C GLU A 625 -11.51 3.81 28.48
N ALA A 626 -10.41 3.81 29.24
CA ALA A 626 -10.23 4.72 30.36
C ALA A 626 -9.15 5.77 30.07
N TYR A 627 -9.44 7.04 30.37
CA TYR A 627 -8.53 8.16 30.16
C TYR A 627 -8.39 9.04 31.40
N THR A 628 -7.27 9.76 31.49
CA THR A 628 -7.13 10.85 32.46
C THR A 628 -7.97 12.06 32.03
N PRO A 629 -8.36 12.94 32.98
CA PRO A 629 -9.02 14.19 32.63
C PRO A 629 -8.25 15.01 31.58
N ASP A 630 -6.92 15.04 31.66
CA ASP A 630 -6.07 15.74 30.69
C ASP A 630 -5.96 15.00 29.35
N GLY A 631 -6.01 13.68 29.34
CA GLY A 631 -6.00 12.87 28.12
C GLY A 631 -7.25 13.06 27.24
N LEU A 632 -8.35 13.58 27.79
CA LEU A 632 -9.51 14.01 27.00
C LEU A 632 -9.23 15.30 26.20
N GLY A 633 -8.22 16.06 26.59
CA GLY A 633 -7.82 17.35 26.00
C GLY A 633 -6.93 17.23 24.77
N GLU A 634 -6.38 16.04 24.56
CA GLU A 634 -5.80 15.65 23.28
C GLU A 634 -6.85 15.77 22.16
N ASP A 635 -6.40 15.81 20.90
CA ASP A 635 -7.31 15.86 19.76
C ASP A 635 -8.01 14.50 19.57
N ARG A 636 -8.91 14.15 20.50
CA ARG A 636 -9.52 12.83 20.64
C ARG A 636 -11.03 12.88 20.35
N PHE A 637 -11.53 11.79 19.81
CA PHE A 637 -12.94 11.55 19.56
C PHE A 637 -13.41 10.28 20.28
N VAL A 638 -14.72 10.21 20.46
CA VAL A 638 -15.45 9.01 20.85
C VAL A 638 -16.62 8.84 19.90
N ALA A 639 -16.81 7.62 19.44
CA ALA A 639 -17.86 7.21 18.53
C ALA A 639 -18.56 5.96 19.04
N ILE A 640 -19.83 5.81 18.64
CA ILE A 640 -20.62 4.60 18.86
C ILE A 640 -21.28 4.22 17.53
N GLN A 641 -21.14 2.95 17.14
CA GLN A 641 -21.88 2.35 16.05
C GLN A 641 -23.11 1.68 16.64
N ALA A 642 -24.30 2.08 16.20
CA ALA A 642 -25.55 1.57 16.72
C ALA A 642 -26.49 1.23 15.56
N PRO A 643 -26.35 0.03 14.94
CA PRO A 643 -27.11 -0.35 13.75
C PRO A 643 -28.63 -0.27 13.99
N GLY A 644 -29.36 0.40 13.08
CA GLY A 644 -30.81 0.52 13.15
C GLY A 644 -31.32 1.51 14.22
N ILE A 645 -30.42 2.24 14.90
CA ILE A 645 -30.79 3.26 15.88
C ILE A 645 -30.86 4.63 15.20
N SER A 646 -31.89 5.41 15.50
CA SER A 646 -32.12 6.72 14.90
C SER A 646 -31.56 7.90 15.73
N SER A 647 -31.41 7.74 17.06
CA SER A 647 -31.03 8.84 17.97
C SER A 647 -30.06 8.43 19.09
N VAL A 648 -28.97 9.20 19.21
CA VAL A 648 -27.94 9.04 20.25
C VAL A 648 -27.55 10.40 20.84
N GLN A 649 -27.34 10.48 22.16
CA GLN A 649 -26.81 11.65 22.86
C GLN A 649 -25.59 11.25 23.70
N PHE A 650 -24.59 12.13 23.84
CA PHE A 650 -23.43 11.87 24.70
C PHE A 650 -23.58 12.63 26.02
N VAL A 651 -23.43 11.94 27.16
CA VAL A 651 -23.69 12.48 28.49
C VAL A 651 -22.53 12.17 29.43
N PHE A 652 -22.01 13.18 30.14
CA PHE A 652 -21.01 12.97 31.18
C PHE A 652 -21.69 12.77 32.55
N LEU A 653 -21.32 11.69 33.24
CA LEU A 653 -21.74 11.37 34.59
C LEU A 653 -20.54 11.45 35.55
N ASN A 654 -20.70 12.11 36.69
CA ASN A 654 -19.67 12.10 37.73
C ASN A 654 -19.66 10.76 38.51
N SER A 655 -18.75 10.61 39.49
CA SER A 655 -18.59 9.40 40.31
C SER A 655 -19.83 9.01 41.14
N VAL A 656 -20.77 9.93 41.37
CA VAL A 656 -22.04 9.68 42.08
C VAL A 656 -23.19 9.40 41.10
N GLY A 657 -22.92 9.41 39.79
CA GLY A 657 -23.90 9.14 38.74
C GLY A 657 -24.76 10.35 38.34
N ALA A 658 -24.44 11.55 38.79
CA ALA A 658 -25.16 12.76 38.40
C ALA A 658 -24.71 13.25 37.02
N VAL A 659 -25.68 13.65 36.19
CA VAL A 659 -25.43 14.27 34.87
C VAL A 659 -24.83 15.65 35.08
N THR A 660 -23.63 15.89 34.53
CA THR A 660 -22.95 17.20 34.60
C THR A 660 -22.91 17.92 33.25
N GLN A 661 -22.91 17.18 32.14
CA GLN A 661 -22.93 17.75 30.78
C GLN A 661 -23.65 16.80 29.80
N THR A 662 -24.30 17.35 28.77
CA THR A 662 -24.98 16.59 27.71
C THR A 662 -24.77 17.25 26.35
N GLU A 663 -24.38 16.47 25.36
CA GLU A 663 -24.23 16.84 23.96
C GLU A 663 -25.31 16.14 23.13
N THR A 664 -26.24 16.92 22.58
CA THR A 664 -27.45 16.41 21.89
C THR A 664 -27.34 16.37 20.37
N GLN A 665 -26.23 16.87 19.81
CA GLN A 665 -26.01 16.92 18.35
C GLN A 665 -24.65 16.29 18.00
N PRO A 666 -24.51 14.96 18.16
CA PRO A 666 -23.32 14.26 17.68
C PRO A 666 -23.24 14.34 16.15
N ARG A 667 -22.01 14.23 15.62
CA ARG A 667 -21.79 14.08 14.19
C ARG A 667 -22.26 12.69 13.77
N ARG A 668 -23.15 12.60 12.79
CA ARG A 668 -23.58 11.32 12.19
C ARG A 668 -22.71 11.00 10.98
N LYS A 669 -22.23 9.76 10.89
CA LYS A 669 -21.49 9.18 9.77
C LYS A 669 -22.31 8.03 9.12
N ALA A 670 -21.80 7.43 8.04
CA ALA A 670 -22.40 6.22 7.45
C ALA A 670 -22.42 5.06 8.45
N GLY A 671 -23.22 4.01 8.17
CA GLY A 671 -23.27 2.80 9.00
C GLY A 671 -23.79 3.02 10.43
N ASP A 672 -24.68 4.00 10.64
CA ASP A 672 -25.24 4.38 11.94
C ASP A 672 -24.20 4.67 13.03
N VAL A 673 -23.12 5.37 12.62
CA VAL A 673 -22.06 5.83 13.52
C VAL A 673 -22.33 7.26 14.01
N TYR A 674 -22.24 7.46 15.33
CA TYR A 674 -22.42 8.74 16.02
C TYR A 674 -21.15 9.12 16.77
N GLU A 675 -20.64 10.34 16.57
CA GLU A 675 -19.32 10.77 17.05
C GLU A 675 -19.35 12.14 17.75
N VAL A 676 -18.50 12.32 18.76
CA VAL A 676 -18.23 13.61 19.42
C VAL A 676 -16.75 13.75 19.81
N SER A 677 -16.24 14.98 19.86
CA SER A 677 -14.89 15.26 20.39
C SER A 677 -14.88 15.20 21.91
N THR A 678 -13.88 14.53 22.49
CA THR A 678 -13.72 14.45 23.95
C THR A 678 -13.32 15.79 24.57
N ARG A 679 -12.73 16.70 23.79
CA ARG A 679 -12.32 18.05 24.24
C ARG A 679 -13.49 18.83 24.85
N ARG A 680 -14.71 18.58 24.37
CA ARG A 680 -15.93 19.20 24.91
C ARG A 680 -16.20 18.86 26.38
N PHE A 681 -15.65 17.76 26.87
CA PHE A 681 -15.88 17.25 28.23
C PHE A 681 -14.69 17.44 29.17
N VAL A 682 -13.56 18.01 28.71
CA VAL A 682 -12.30 18.11 29.48
C VAL A 682 -12.45 18.91 30.76
N ASP A 683 -13.02 20.10 30.68
CA ASP A 683 -13.17 20.97 31.86
C ASP A 683 -14.11 20.33 32.88
N THR A 684 -15.18 19.69 32.41
CA THR A 684 -16.12 18.91 33.24
C THR A 684 -15.42 17.72 33.90
N ALA A 685 -14.56 17.01 33.17
CA ALA A 685 -13.77 15.90 33.68
C ALA A 685 -12.73 16.34 34.71
N ARG A 686 -12.01 17.46 34.46
CA ARG A 686 -11.04 18.05 35.40
C ARG A 686 -11.69 18.47 36.70
N ASN A 687 -12.86 19.11 36.63
CA ASN A 687 -13.62 19.54 37.80
C ASN A 687 -14.15 18.35 38.63
N SER A 688 -14.50 17.25 37.96
CA SER A 688 -15.05 16.05 38.62
C SER A 688 -13.96 15.10 39.14
N GLY A 689 -12.76 15.14 38.54
CA GLY A 689 -11.62 14.25 38.82
C GLY A 689 -11.81 12.80 38.35
N THR A 690 -13.01 12.24 38.54
CA THR A 690 -13.42 10.89 38.12
C THR A 690 -14.86 10.90 37.58
N GLY A 691 -15.17 10.00 36.64
CA GLY A 691 -16.50 9.92 36.03
C GLY A 691 -16.56 8.98 34.84
N ARG A 692 -17.64 9.04 34.08
CA ARG A 692 -17.81 8.31 32.81
C ARG A 692 -18.60 9.11 31.80
N LEU A 693 -18.21 9.00 30.54
CA LEU A 693 -18.97 9.47 29.39
C LEU A 693 -19.83 8.29 28.89
N ILE A 694 -21.11 8.53 28.69
CA ILE A 694 -22.06 7.54 28.18
C ILE A 694 -22.67 8.01 26.85
N ALA A 695 -23.04 7.07 25.99
CA ALA A 695 -23.95 7.26 24.87
C ALA A 695 -25.35 6.80 25.31
N ARG A 696 -26.28 7.74 25.32
CA ARG A 696 -27.69 7.54 25.64
C ARG A 696 -28.46 7.30 24.33
N ILE A 697 -28.92 6.08 24.16
CA ILE A 697 -29.65 5.61 22.98
C ILE A 697 -31.15 5.63 23.29
N ILE A 698 -31.94 6.14 22.36
CA ILE A 698 -33.41 6.08 22.40
C ILE A 698 -33.83 5.17 21.25
N ASN A 699 -34.40 4.00 21.57
CA ASN A 699 -34.88 3.08 20.53
C ASN A 699 -36.22 3.56 19.93
N ASP A 700 -36.68 2.91 18.86
CA ASP A 700 -37.92 3.28 18.15
C ASP A 700 -39.19 3.15 19.02
N GLU A 701 -39.12 2.38 20.12
CA GLU A 701 -40.18 2.25 21.12
C GLU A 701 -40.12 3.33 22.22
N GLY A 702 -39.12 4.24 22.18
CA GLY A 702 -38.91 5.30 23.15
C GLY A 702 -38.22 4.87 24.45
N LYS A 703 -37.71 3.64 24.54
CA LYS A 703 -36.92 3.13 25.67
C LYS A 703 -35.48 3.65 25.61
N GLN A 704 -34.99 4.09 26.76
CA GLN A 704 -33.63 4.60 26.92
C GLN A 704 -32.66 3.50 27.33
N VAL A 705 -31.51 3.41 26.66
CA VAL A 705 -30.39 2.55 27.02
C VAL A 705 -29.13 3.40 27.13
N ASP A 706 -28.45 3.35 28.29
CA ASP A 706 -27.21 4.09 28.53
C ASP A 706 -26.01 3.15 28.37
N VAL A 707 -25.17 3.40 27.37
CA VAL A 707 -23.94 2.64 27.09
C VAL A 707 -22.74 3.47 27.54
N THR A 708 -21.85 2.93 28.37
CA THR A 708 -20.62 3.65 28.74
C THR A 708 -19.66 3.63 27.57
N VAL A 709 -19.11 4.78 27.16
CA VAL A 709 -18.20 4.91 26.02
C VAL A 709 -16.78 5.35 26.40
N VAL A 710 -16.62 6.07 27.51
CA VAL A 710 -15.30 6.39 28.11
C VAL A 710 -15.41 6.37 29.63
N ALA A 711 -14.45 5.75 30.30
CA ALA A 711 -14.21 5.93 31.73
C ALA A 711 -13.17 7.04 31.97
N VAL A 712 -13.35 7.87 33.00
CA VAL A 712 -12.41 8.95 33.36
C VAL A 712 -11.82 8.70 34.74
N ARG A 713 -10.51 8.47 34.80
CA ARG A 713 -9.77 8.13 36.04
C ARG A 713 -8.27 8.49 35.97
N PRO A 714 -7.54 8.56 37.10
CA PRO A 714 -6.10 8.85 37.13
C PRO A 714 -5.23 7.80 36.38
N PRO A 715 -4.00 8.15 35.96
CA PRO A 715 -3.15 7.28 35.12
C PRO A 715 -2.49 6.12 35.87
N THR A 716 -2.44 6.16 37.20
CA THR A 716 -1.75 5.17 38.04
C THR A 716 -2.77 4.30 38.77
N PHE A 717 -2.69 2.99 38.53
CA PHE A 717 -3.51 2.00 39.24
C PHE A 717 -2.92 1.60 40.59
N CYS A 718 -1.60 1.70 40.76
CA CYS A 718 -0.89 1.36 41.99
C CYS A 718 0.25 2.34 42.25
N SER A 719 0.74 2.39 43.49
CA SER A 719 1.90 3.22 43.87
C SER A 719 3.23 2.46 43.93
N GLY A 720 3.22 1.14 43.72
CA GLY A 720 4.39 0.27 43.82
C GLY A 720 4.00 -1.20 43.90
N ALA A 721 4.99 -2.09 43.79
CA ALA A 721 4.82 -3.53 43.95
C ALA A 721 6.06 -4.16 44.59
N HIS A 722 5.91 -5.33 45.21
CA HIS A 722 7.02 -6.16 45.68
C HIS A 722 6.71 -7.64 45.51
N LEU A 723 7.75 -8.47 45.51
CA LEU A 723 7.63 -9.94 45.43
C LEU A 723 7.57 -10.54 46.84
N ALA A 724 6.58 -11.38 47.12
CA ALA A 724 6.44 -12.12 48.37
C ALA A 724 5.95 -13.56 48.09
N ASP A 725 6.69 -14.58 48.54
CA ASP A 725 6.35 -15.99 48.39
C ASP A 725 6.02 -16.45 46.95
N GLY A 726 6.61 -15.82 45.94
CA GLY A 726 6.35 -16.12 44.51
C GLY A 726 5.14 -15.40 43.92
N GLU A 727 4.53 -14.47 44.66
CA GLU A 727 3.44 -13.60 44.20
C GLU A 727 3.87 -12.14 44.16
N LEU A 728 3.41 -11.40 43.15
CA LEU A 728 3.53 -9.95 43.11
C LEU A 728 2.39 -9.31 43.92
N VAL A 729 2.73 -8.45 44.88
CA VAL A 729 1.79 -7.74 45.74
C VAL A 729 1.84 -6.24 45.42
N PHE A 730 0.70 -5.67 45.02
CA PHE A 730 0.59 -4.26 44.59
C PHE A 730 0.08 -3.35 45.70
N HIS A 731 0.70 -2.17 45.84
CA HIS A 731 0.37 -1.19 46.86
C HIS A 731 -0.62 -0.13 46.35
N ASN A 732 -1.61 0.20 47.19
CA ASN A 732 -2.64 1.22 46.89
C ASN A 732 -3.34 0.98 45.55
N LEU A 733 -3.75 -0.26 45.29
CA LEU A 733 -4.43 -0.63 44.05
C LEU A 733 -5.79 0.07 43.94
N LEU A 734 -6.05 0.71 42.81
CA LEU A 734 -7.34 1.34 42.50
C LEU A 734 -8.43 0.27 42.38
N ALA A 735 -9.58 0.48 43.02
CA ALA A 735 -10.71 -0.42 42.88
C ALA A 735 -11.30 -0.34 41.46
N ALA A 736 -11.07 -1.38 40.67
CA ALA A 736 -11.63 -1.57 39.34
C ALA A 736 -11.79 -3.08 39.07
N ASP A 737 -12.79 -3.44 38.27
CA ASP A 737 -12.99 -4.82 37.83
C ASP A 737 -11.97 -5.18 36.73
N ASP A 738 -11.69 -6.48 36.58
CA ASP A 738 -10.87 -7.06 35.51
C ASP A 738 -9.45 -6.48 35.39
N LEU A 739 -8.75 -6.29 36.50
CA LEU A 739 -7.35 -5.84 36.48
C LEU A 739 -6.37 -6.96 36.09
N ALA A 740 -5.36 -6.61 35.29
CA ALA A 740 -4.23 -7.46 34.96
C ALA A 740 -2.91 -6.67 35.04
N VAL A 741 -1.78 -7.38 35.02
CA VAL A 741 -0.43 -6.79 35.01
C VAL A 741 0.37 -7.30 33.82
N ASN A 742 1.01 -6.37 33.11
CA ASN A 742 2.05 -6.66 32.13
C ASN A 742 3.42 -6.69 32.83
N ILE A 743 4.20 -7.74 32.57
CA ILE A 743 5.49 -7.99 33.21
C ILE A 743 6.58 -8.11 32.14
N TRP A 744 7.60 -7.27 32.24
CA TRP A 744 8.81 -7.31 31.42
C TRP A 744 10.02 -7.74 32.25
N CYS A 745 10.91 -8.52 31.64
CA CYS A 745 12.19 -8.91 32.24
C CYS A 745 13.28 -7.87 31.90
N ALA A 746 13.81 -7.15 32.89
CA ALA A 746 14.85 -6.15 32.65
C ALA A 746 16.18 -6.76 32.16
N THR A 747 16.41 -8.05 32.45
CA THR A 747 17.58 -8.82 32.02
C THR A 747 17.38 -9.46 30.65
N ALA A 748 16.17 -9.45 30.08
CA ALA A 748 15.89 -10.01 28.75
C ALA A 748 14.77 -9.21 28.04
N PRO A 749 14.99 -7.91 27.76
CA PRO A 749 13.96 -7.01 27.24
C PRO A 749 13.51 -7.29 25.80
N TRP A 750 14.16 -8.24 25.12
CA TRP A 750 13.76 -8.73 23.80
C TRP A 750 12.68 -9.82 23.85
N LEU A 751 12.39 -10.38 25.03
CA LEU A 751 11.28 -11.31 25.22
C LEU A 751 9.95 -10.57 25.27
N GLU A 752 8.90 -11.22 24.80
CA GLU A 752 7.55 -10.66 24.90
C GLU A 752 7.13 -10.49 26.38
N PRO A 753 6.45 -9.38 26.71
CA PRO A 753 5.85 -9.22 28.03
C PRO A 753 4.79 -10.28 28.32
N ARG A 754 4.66 -10.63 29.60
CA ARG A 754 3.62 -11.54 30.10
C ARG A 754 2.50 -10.74 30.74
N ALA A 755 1.27 -10.94 30.26
CA ALA A 755 0.06 -10.43 30.91
C ALA A 755 -0.47 -11.48 31.91
N ILE A 756 -0.74 -11.06 33.16
CA ILE A 756 -1.23 -11.94 34.23
C ILE A 756 -2.42 -11.29 34.93
N PRO A 757 -3.55 -12.01 35.13
CA PRO A 757 -4.70 -11.47 35.85
C PRO A 757 -4.37 -11.21 37.33
N LEU A 758 -4.93 -10.13 37.89
CA LEU A 758 -4.89 -9.83 39.32
C LEU A 758 -6.09 -10.46 40.04
N VAL A 759 -5.82 -11.12 41.16
CA VAL A 759 -6.84 -11.58 42.10
C VAL A 759 -6.73 -10.73 43.36
N GLY A 760 -7.58 -9.70 43.46
CA GLY A 760 -7.46 -8.68 44.50
C GLY A 760 -6.23 -7.80 44.25
N ASP A 761 -5.28 -7.78 45.20
CA ASP A 761 -4.02 -7.02 45.12
C ASP A 761 -2.80 -7.87 44.72
N ARG A 762 -3.04 -9.10 44.25
CA ARG A 762 -2.00 -10.12 44.01
C ARG A 762 -2.03 -10.68 42.60
N ALA A 763 -0.85 -11.01 42.08
CA ALA A 763 -0.68 -11.77 40.84
C ALA A 763 0.32 -12.92 41.05
N VAL A 764 -0.06 -14.14 40.67
CA VAL A 764 0.80 -15.34 40.81
C VAL A 764 1.84 -15.33 39.70
N LEU A 765 3.13 -15.36 40.06
CA LEU A 765 4.21 -15.29 39.09
C LEU A 765 4.54 -16.70 38.53
N PRO A 766 4.63 -16.88 37.20
CA PRO A 766 5.08 -18.12 36.58
C PRO A 766 6.49 -18.49 37.01
N ALA A 767 6.78 -19.80 37.11
CA ALA A 767 8.08 -20.30 37.57
C ALA A 767 9.27 -19.79 36.75
N GLU A 768 9.07 -19.53 35.46
CA GLU A 768 10.09 -18.99 34.54
C GLU A 768 10.49 -17.53 34.84
N LEU A 769 9.64 -16.77 35.55
CA LEU A 769 9.91 -15.38 35.92
C LEU A 769 10.47 -15.25 37.35
N ILE A 770 10.52 -16.36 38.11
CA ILE A 770 11.15 -16.41 39.43
C ILE A 770 12.67 -16.54 39.24
N GLU A 771 13.45 -15.74 39.97
CA GLU A 771 14.91 -15.66 39.81
C GLU A 771 15.36 -15.24 38.39
N ALA A 772 14.48 -14.55 37.63
CA ALA A 772 14.79 -14.02 36.30
C ALA A 772 15.52 -12.66 36.34
N GLY A 773 15.85 -12.16 37.53
CA GLY A 773 16.35 -10.80 37.72
C GLY A 773 15.22 -9.76 37.77
N PRO A 774 15.56 -8.46 37.88
CA PRO A 774 14.59 -7.39 38.10
C PRO A 774 13.47 -7.37 37.06
N LEU A 775 12.23 -7.22 37.53
CA LEU A 775 11.03 -7.12 36.71
C LEU A 775 10.53 -5.69 36.65
N VAL A 776 9.87 -5.35 35.54
CA VAL A 776 9.10 -4.12 35.40
C VAL A 776 7.65 -4.52 35.23
N CYS A 777 6.75 -3.94 36.01
CA CYS A 777 5.34 -4.34 36.09
C CYS A 777 4.45 -3.13 35.84
N GLU A 778 3.47 -3.24 34.95
CA GLU A 778 2.49 -2.18 34.68
C GLU A 778 1.07 -2.75 34.79
N VAL A 779 0.28 -2.18 35.70
CA VAL A 779 -1.11 -2.61 35.94
C VAL A 779 -2.02 -1.93 34.93
N PHE A 780 -2.93 -2.71 34.33
CA PHE A 780 -3.93 -2.26 33.38
C PHE A 780 -5.28 -2.92 33.65
N ALA A 781 -6.34 -2.44 32.98
CA ALA A 781 -7.64 -3.10 32.97
C ALA A 781 -7.74 -3.96 31.71
N ASP A 782 -7.96 -5.26 31.89
CA ASP A 782 -8.06 -6.26 30.84
C ASP A 782 -9.47 -6.30 30.22
N ASP A 783 -9.56 -6.68 28.94
CA ASP A 783 -10.83 -6.87 28.24
C ASP A 783 -10.98 -8.35 27.84
N PRO A 784 -11.93 -9.11 28.42
CA PRO A 784 -12.08 -10.53 28.12
C PRO A 784 -12.55 -10.83 26.69
N TRP A 785 -13.00 -9.83 25.91
CA TRP A 785 -13.49 -10.01 24.54
C TRP A 785 -12.49 -9.58 23.46
N THR A 786 -11.43 -8.88 23.85
CA THR A 786 -10.36 -8.46 22.95
C THR A 786 -9.05 -8.67 23.66
N ALA A 787 -8.21 -9.57 23.17
CA ALA A 787 -6.86 -9.74 23.71
C ALA A 787 -6.16 -8.38 23.70
N VAL A 788 -5.93 -7.81 24.89
CA VAL A 788 -5.15 -6.59 25.03
C VAL A 788 -3.70 -7.00 24.78
N GLU A 789 -3.22 -6.74 23.56
CA GLU A 789 -1.84 -7.03 23.22
C GLU A 789 -0.92 -6.18 24.13
N PRO A 790 -0.06 -6.83 24.94
CA PRO A 790 0.76 -6.10 25.89
C PRO A 790 1.73 -5.19 25.14
N PRO A 791 1.95 -3.95 25.60
CA PRO A 791 2.82 -3.03 24.90
C PRO A 791 4.26 -3.56 24.88
N ARG A 792 4.96 -3.42 23.75
CA ARG A 792 6.33 -3.92 23.62
C ARG A 792 7.28 -3.34 24.67
N TRP A 793 7.06 -2.08 25.04
CA TRP A 793 7.88 -1.35 26.01
C TRP A 793 7.03 -0.90 27.20
N PRO A 794 7.59 -0.91 28.42
CA PRO A 794 6.88 -0.45 29.62
C PRO A 794 6.57 1.05 29.55
N GLY A 795 5.37 1.43 29.99
CA GLY A 795 4.94 2.83 30.09
C GLY A 795 5.51 3.58 31.30
N PRO A 796 5.23 4.88 31.42
CA PRO A 796 5.71 5.72 32.52
C PRO A 796 5.10 5.37 33.88
N SER A 797 4.01 4.59 33.89
CA SER A 797 3.35 4.14 35.12
C SER A 797 3.91 2.82 35.66
N ALA A 798 4.82 2.19 34.91
CA ALA A 798 5.41 0.91 35.27
C ALA A 798 6.27 1.02 36.53
N VAL A 799 6.15 0.02 37.40
CA VAL A 799 6.87 -0.08 38.66
C VAL A 799 7.93 -1.18 38.57
N ARG A 800 9.12 -0.90 39.10
CA ARG A 800 10.22 -1.86 39.14
C ARG A 800 10.11 -2.74 40.40
N VAL A 801 10.31 -4.03 40.23
CA VAL A 801 10.37 -5.04 41.30
C VAL A 801 11.72 -5.75 41.22
N ASP A 802 12.59 -5.51 42.20
CA ASP A 802 13.92 -6.13 42.24
C ASP A 802 13.86 -7.57 42.78
N GLN A 803 14.51 -8.49 42.08
CA GLN A 803 14.74 -9.89 42.49
C GLN A 803 16.09 -10.38 41.95
N PRO A 804 16.71 -11.44 42.51
CA PRO A 804 17.99 -11.97 42.03
C PRO A 804 17.85 -12.72 40.69
N GLY A 805 19.00 -13.03 40.07
CA GLY A 805 19.11 -13.93 38.92
C GLY A 805 18.97 -13.26 37.54
N TRP A 806 18.78 -14.07 36.50
CA TRP A 806 18.71 -13.66 35.09
C TRP A 806 18.04 -14.76 34.24
N VAL A 807 17.60 -14.43 33.03
CA VAL A 807 17.05 -15.41 32.10
C VAL A 807 18.17 -16.28 31.52
N SER A 808 18.18 -17.55 31.89
CA SER A 808 19.30 -18.48 31.59
C SER A 808 19.13 -19.31 30.32
N GLU A 809 17.94 -19.30 29.71
CA GLU A 809 17.63 -20.04 28.48
C GLU A 809 17.80 -19.19 27.21
N GLY A 810 18.08 -19.85 26.08
CA GLY A 810 18.16 -19.22 24.76
C GLY A 810 19.56 -18.74 24.33
N ALA A 811 19.69 -18.34 23.06
CA ALA A 811 20.94 -17.90 22.44
C ALA A 811 21.55 -16.65 23.13
N SER A 812 20.70 -15.81 23.72
CA SER A 812 21.07 -14.54 24.35
C SER A 812 21.26 -14.63 25.87
N ALA A 813 21.34 -15.83 26.45
CA ALA A 813 21.56 -16.04 27.88
C ALA A 813 22.84 -15.36 28.44
N LYS A 814 23.91 -15.29 27.63
CA LYS A 814 25.13 -14.56 28.01
C LYS A 814 24.89 -13.05 28.16
N LEU A 815 24.11 -12.48 27.24
CA LEU A 815 23.71 -11.07 27.32
C LEU A 815 22.81 -10.84 28.53
N SER A 816 21.86 -11.74 28.79
CA SER A 816 20.97 -11.63 29.95
C SER A 816 21.72 -11.64 31.28
N ARG A 817 22.67 -12.56 31.41
CA ARG A 817 23.58 -12.62 32.56
C ARG A 817 24.35 -11.31 32.74
N PHE A 818 24.91 -10.77 31.66
CA PHE A 818 25.63 -9.50 31.68
C PHE A 818 24.74 -8.31 32.11
N LEU A 819 23.50 -8.26 31.65
CA LEU A 819 22.53 -7.22 32.04
C LEU A 819 22.13 -7.31 33.52
N ALA A 820 22.14 -8.50 34.11
CA ALA A 820 22.00 -8.68 35.55
C ALA A 820 23.23 -8.22 36.37
N GLY A 821 24.31 -7.79 35.69
CA GLY A 821 25.58 -7.44 36.31
C GLY A 821 26.47 -8.65 36.59
N GLU A 822 26.13 -9.82 36.04
CA GLU A 822 26.85 -11.07 36.25
C GLU A 822 27.61 -11.53 34.99
N GLY A 823 28.89 -11.86 35.12
CA GLY A 823 29.69 -12.33 33.99
C GLY A 823 30.12 -11.25 32.97
N PRO A 824 30.88 -11.64 31.93
CA PRO A 824 31.44 -10.70 30.96
C PRO A 824 30.42 -10.31 29.87
N ALA A 825 30.66 -9.16 29.23
CA ALA A 825 29.92 -8.75 28.03
C ALA A 825 30.14 -9.76 26.87
N PRO A 826 29.13 -10.03 26.02
CA PRO A 826 29.24 -10.98 24.92
C PRO A 826 30.18 -10.51 23.80
N ASP A 827 30.76 -11.46 23.05
CA ASP A 827 31.91 -11.20 22.16
C ASP A 827 31.56 -10.66 20.75
N ALA A 828 30.49 -11.08 20.03
CA ALA A 828 30.07 -10.45 18.76
C ALA A 828 28.73 -10.95 18.12
N VAL A 829 28.15 -10.08 17.25
CA VAL A 829 27.12 -10.16 16.17
C VAL A 829 25.78 -10.87 16.40
N SER A 830 25.78 -12.09 16.93
CA SER A 830 24.56 -12.92 16.96
C SER A 830 23.41 -12.37 17.81
N ALA A 831 23.67 -11.35 18.64
CA ALA A 831 22.70 -10.73 19.57
C ALA A 831 22.43 -9.24 19.28
N MET A 832 22.72 -8.73 18.07
CA MET A 832 22.55 -7.29 17.76
C MET A 832 21.11 -6.76 17.99
N PRO A 833 20.04 -7.46 17.59
CA PRO A 833 18.67 -7.06 17.91
C PRO A 833 18.41 -6.96 19.42
N GLU A 834 18.96 -7.90 20.20
CA GLU A 834 18.84 -7.94 21.66
C GLU A 834 19.63 -6.84 22.34
N VAL A 835 20.81 -6.48 21.82
CA VAL A 835 21.60 -5.32 22.30
C VAL A 835 20.82 -4.03 22.11
N TRP A 836 20.18 -3.83 20.95
CA TRP A 836 19.31 -2.67 20.74
C TRP A 836 18.11 -2.64 21.68
N SER A 837 17.48 -3.80 21.91
CA SER A 837 16.38 -3.93 22.86
C SER A 837 16.82 -3.59 24.29
N ALA A 838 18.01 -4.03 24.69
CA ALA A 838 18.59 -3.72 26.00
C ALA A 838 18.92 -2.24 26.17
N LEU A 839 19.44 -1.59 25.12
CA LEU A 839 19.70 -0.15 25.15
C LEU A 839 18.41 0.68 25.17
N ARG A 840 17.33 0.21 24.54
CA ARG A 840 16.04 0.90 24.56
C ARG A 840 15.31 0.78 25.91
N PHE A 841 15.56 -0.29 26.65
CA PHE A 841 14.88 -0.55 27.91
C PHE A 841 15.19 0.52 28.97
N PRO A 842 14.21 0.96 29.80
CA PRO A 842 14.45 2.01 30.78
C PRO A 842 15.55 1.65 31.79
N ALA A 843 16.58 2.50 31.88
CA ALA A 843 17.68 2.35 32.83
C ALA A 843 17.33 2.96 34.20
N THR A 844 17.88 2.43 35.29
CA THR A 844 17.70 2.96 36.66
C THR A 844 18.53 4.23 36.93
N GLY A 845 19.42 4.60 36.00
CA GLY A 845 20.29 5.77 36.11
C GLY A 845 21.48 5.60 37.07
N ASP A 846 21.73 4.40 37.58
CA ASP A 846 22.85 4.11 38.48
C ASP A 846 24.18 3.87 37.74
N VAL A 847 25.28 3.81 38.51
CA VAL A 847 26.65 3.60 37.98
C VAL A 847 26.78 2.24 37.28
N SER A 848 25.99 1.24 37.69
CA SER A 848 25.99 -0.09 37.07
C SER A 848 25.43 -0.03 35.65
N SER A 849 24.29 0.65 35.49
CA SER A 849 23.60 0.86 34.22
C SER A 849 24.48 1.60 33.20
N GLN A 850 25.23 2.63 33.65
CA GLN A 850 26.16 3.36 32.76
C GLN A 850 27.30 2.47 32.24
N ARG A 851 27.80 1.53 33.05
CA ARG A 851 28.84 0.57 32.62
C ARG A 851 28.30 -0.42 31.62
N ILE A 852 27.08 -0.91 31.84
CA ILE A 852 26.39 -1.81 30.91
C ILE A 852 26.21 -1.10 29.57
N GLU A 853 25.64 0.10 29.56
CA GLU A 853 25.43 0.90 28.35
C GLU A 853 26.75 1.13 27.58
N SER A 854 27.82 1.52 28.28
CA SER A 854 29.14 1.72 27.66
C SER A 854 29.69 0.45 27.01
N ALA A 855 29.47 -0.71 27.63
CA ALA A 855 29.92 -1.99 27.08
C ALA A 855 29.10 -2.41 25.86
N LEU A 856 27.77 -2.22 25.89
CA LEU A 856 26.88 -2.50 24.77
C LEU A 856 27.20 -1.61 23.56
N THR A 857 27.43 -0.32 23.80
CA THR A 857 27.86 0.64 22.77
C THR A 857 29.15 0.20 22.08
N ARG A 858 30.12 -0.35 22.83
CA ARG A 858 31.37 -0.88 22.24
C ARG A 858 31.13 -2.11 21.35
N ILE A 859 30.17 -2.97 21.70
CA ILE A 859 29.81 -4.14 20.88
C ILE A 859 29.29 -3.67 19.52
N LEU A 860 28.35 -2.72 19.51
CA LEU A 860 27.76 -2.17 18.28
C LEU A 860 28.80 -1.57 17.33
N ARG A 861 29.82 -0.91 17.88
CA ARG A 861 30.89 -0.26 17.10
C ARG A 861 31.92 -1.22 16.50
N THR A 862 31.92 -2.49 16.91
CA THR A 862 32.83 -3.50 16.37
C THR A 862 32.44 -3.88 14.94
N GLU A 863 31.13 -3.95 14.65
CA GLU A 863 30.59 -4.20 13.32
C GLU A 863 29.49 -3.17 12.97
N PRO A 864 29.87 -1.94 12.59
CA PRO A 864 28.93 -0.85 12.46
C PRO A 864 27.81 -1.06 11.42
N ARG A 865 28.13 -1.73 10.30
CA ARG A 865 27.17 -2.04 9.23
C ARG A 865 26.07 -3.00 9.73
N ALA A 866 26.45 -4.09 10.36
CA ALA A 866 25.50 -5.06 10.92
C ALA A 866 24.66 -4.43 12.06
N ALA A 867 25.27 -3.58 12.90
CA ALA A 867 24.55 -2.85 13.94
C ALA A 867 23.50 -1.90 13.36
N LEU A 868 23.83 -1.19 12.28
CA LEU A 868 22.93 -0.28 11.57
C LEU A 868 21.73 -1.03 10.97
N GLU A 869 21.97 -2.12 10.25
CA GLU A 869 20.94 -2.96 9.63
C GLU A 869 20.03 -3.61 10.71
N ALA A 870 20.60 -4.09 11.80
CA ALA A 870 19.84 -4.65 12.92
C ALA A 870 18.92 -3.59 13.59
N LEU A 871 19.37 -2.34 13.69
CA LEU A 871 18.52 -1.25 14.20
C LEU A 871 17.39 -0.93 13.22
N GLY A 872 17.70 -0.89 11.92
CA GLY A 872 16.72 -0.67 10.85
C GLY A 872 15.60 -1.71 10.85
N ASN A 873 15.95 -2.98 11.06
CA ASN A 873 15.03 -4.11 11.13
C ASN A 873 14.29 -4.28 12.48
N SER A 874 14.58 -3.45 13.48
CA SER A 874 13.91 -3.51 14.79
C SER A 874 12.54 -2.82 14.79
N THR A 875 11.68 -3.22 15.74
CA THR A 875 10.37 -2.60 16.05
C THR A 875 10.48 -1.34 16.92
N ILE A 876 11.70 -0.83 17.14
CA ILE A 876 11.93 0.40 17.89
C ILE A 876 11.34 1.59 17.11
N ALA A 877 10.68 2.52 17.79
CA ALA A 877 10.10 3.70 17.15
C ALA A 877 11.18 4.56 16.47
N LEU A 878 10.83 5.28 15.40
CA LEU A 878 11.80 6.07 14.62
C LEU A 878 12.53 7.13 15.47
N GLU A 879 11.80 7.81 16.36
CA GLU A 879 12.36 8.76 17.34
C GLU A 879 13.47 8.14 18.19
N ASP A 880 13.22 6.93 18.68
CA ASP A 880 14.16 6.17 19.47
C ASP A 880 15.33 5.66 18.61
N LYS A 881 15.10 5.26 17.35
CA LYS A 881 16.17 4.79 16.44
C LYS A 881 17.23 5.87 16.23
N MET A 882 16.84 7.10 15.92
CA MET A 882 17.80 8.19 15.67
C MET A 882 18.54 8.60 16.95
N ALA A 883 17.83 8.68 18.07
CA ALA A 883 18.42 8.94 19.38
C ALA A 883 19.44 7.86 19.77
N LEU A 884 19.09 6.58 19.61
CA LEU A 884 19.99 5.44 19.85
C LEU A 884 21.24 5.51 18.99
N LEU A 885 21.09 5.81 17.69
CA LEU A 885 22.22 5.88 16.76
C LEU A 885 23.26 6.92 17.17
N ILE A 886 22.80 8.07 17.68
CA ILE A 886 23.65 9.15 18.22
C ILE A 886 24.24 8.74 19.57
N ARG A 887 23.40 8.25 20.49
CA ARG A 887 23.80 7.89 21.85
C ARG A 887 24.88 6.80 21.87
N THR A 888 24.86 5.88 20.91
CA THR A 888 25.87 4.82 20.77
C THR A 888 27.06 5.22 19.91
N GLU A 889 27.18 6.49 19.50
CA GLU A 889 28.23 7.00 18.59
C GLU A 889 28.32 6.23 17.25
N LEU A 890 27.26 5.50 16.87
CA LEU A 890 27.27 4.70 15.65
C LEU A 890 27.25 5.63 14.42
N VAL A 891 26.66 6.83 14.55
CA VAL A 891 26.74 7.91 13.55
C VAL A 891 28.17 8.32 13.19
N ASN A 892 29.15 8.09 14.07
CA ASN A 892 30.58 8.40 13.86
C ASN A 892 31.35 7.25 13.22
N CYS A 893 30.68 6.16 12.83
CA CYS A 893 31.32 4.99 12.24
C CYS A 893 31.08 4.91 10.72
N SER A 894 32.04 4.36 9.99
CA SER A 894 31.87 4.00 8.58
C SER A 894 31.01 2.73 8.46
N PHE A 895 30.12 2.69 7.48
CA PHE A 895 29.29 1.53 7.15
C PHE A 895 29.75 0.80 5.89
N ALA A 896 30.94 1.12 5.38
CA ALA A 896 31.52 0.44 4.23
C ALA A 896 31.83 -1.02 4.57
N ALA A 897 31.56 -1.93 3.63
CA ALA A 897 31.83 -3.35 3.75
C ALA A 897 32.57 -3.88 2.50
N ASP A 898 33.27 -5.01 2.65
CA ASP A 898 33.95 -5.68 1.53
C ASP A 898 32.97 -6.44 0.61
N PHE A 899 31.80 -6.79 1.13
CA PHE A 899 30.73 -7.49 0.42
C PHE A 899 29.52 -6.56 0.28
N THR A 900 29.11 -6.30 -0.96
CA THR A 900 28.07 -5.32 -1.31
C THR A 900 26.79 -5.95 -1.88
N LEU A 901 26.76 -7.28 -2.04
CA LEU A 901 25.58 -7.96 -2.59
C LEU A 901 24.63 -8.32 -1.43
N ASN A 902 23.75 -7.39 -1.08
CA ASN A 902 22.78 -7.53 -0.01
C ASN A 902 21.35 -7.41 -0.54
N GLU A 903 20.38 -7.90 0.24
CA GLU A 903 18.99 -7.53 0.03
C GLU A 903 18.82 -6.05 0.34
N LEU A 904 18.09 -5.34 -0.53
CA LEU A 904 17.77 -3.93 -0.31
C LEU A 904 16.95 -3.78 0.97
N HIS A 905 17.39 -2.89 1.84
CA HIS A 905 16.79 -2.71 3.16
C HIS A 905 15.36 -2.16 3.07
N ALA A 906 14.45 -2.68 3.89
CA ALA A 906 13.04 -2.28 3.90
C ALA A 906 12.80 -0.83 4.37
N ASP A 907 13.53 -0.39 5.40
CA ASP A 907 13.53 1.02 5.81
C ASP A 907 14.32 1.88 4.81
N PRO A 908 13.68 2.89 4.17
CA PRO A 908 14.32 3.74 3.16
C PRO A 908 15.59 4.44 3.65
N TRP A 909 15.60 4.92 4.90
CA TRP A 909 16.71 5.71 5.42
C TRP A 909 17.94 4.84 5.67
N PHE A 910 17.75 3.71 6.35
CA PHE A 910 18.83 2.75 6.62
C PHE A 910 19.38 2.19 5.30
N GLY A 911 18.50 1.83 4.36
CA GLY A 911 18.90 1.40 3.03
C GLY A 911 19.71 2.45 2.28
N CYS A 912 19.31 3.73 2.29
CA CYS A 912 20.12 4.77 1.65
C CYS A 912 21.51 4.91 2.28
N MET A 913 21.66 4.79 3.59
CA MET A 913 22.96 4.88 4.27
C MET A 913 23.89 3.69 3.91
N VAL A 914 23.30 2.50 3.81
CA VAL A 914 23.90 1.24 3.36
C VAL A 914 24.38 1.37 1.90
N GLU A 915 23.45 1.69 0.98
CA GLU A 915 23.73 1.81 -0.45
C GLU A 915 24.73 2.93 -0.78
N LEU A 916 24.70 4.06 -0.05
CA LEU A 916 25.69 5.13 -0.18
C LEU A 916 27.11 4.66 0.17
N SER A 917 27.22 3.77 1.16
CA SER A 917 28.51 3.24 1.61
C SER A 917 29.11 2.27 0.59
N ASP A 918 28.26 1.58 -0.18
CA ASP A 918 28.67 0.58 -1.18
C ASP A 918 29.00 1.21 -2.54
N LEU A 919 28.43 2.39 -2.82
CA LEU A 919 28.51 3.08 -4.10
C LEU A 919 29.96 3.24 -4.62
N ALA A 920 30.91 3.55 -3.73
CA ALA A 920 32.31 3.71 -4.11
C ALA A 920 32.96 2.39 -4.57
N ALA A 921 32.60 1.26 -3.94
CA ALA A 921 33.08 -0.06 -4.35
C ALA A 921 32.41 -0.52 -5.65
N LEU A 922 31.10 -0.33 -5.77
CA LEU A 922 30.32 -0.66 -6.97
C LEU A 922 30.77 0.14 -8.19
N HIS A 923 31.09 1.42 -8.03
CA HIS A 923 31.62 2.25 -9.11
C HIS A 923 32.98 1.74 -9.63
N ARG A 924 33.87 1.29 -8.74
CA ARG A 924 35.15 0.69 -9.12
C ARG A 924 34.99 -0.65 -9.84
N ALA A 925 33.92 -1.40 -9.53
CA ALA A 925 33.62 -2.72 -10.09
C ALA A 925 32.51 -2.73 -11.16
N ARG A 926 32.15 -1.56 -11.71
CA ARG A 926 30.94 -1.35 -12.54
C ARG A 926 30.80 -2.28 -13.74
N ASP A 927 31.91 -2.72 -14.35
CA ASP A 927 31.88 -3.63 -15.50
C ASP A 927 31.51 -5.06 -15.10
N LYS A 928 31.87 -5.48 -13.88
CA LYS A 928 31.60 -6.83 -13.34
C LYS A 928 30.28 -6.90 -12.58
N LYS A 929 29.88 -5.79 -11.94
CA LYS A 929 28.71 -5.67 -11.06
C LYS A 929 27.66 -4.70 -11.62
N ARG A 930 27.42 -4.77 -12.94
CA ARG A 930 26.52 -3.84 -13.64
C ARG A 930 25.09 -3.88 -13.10
N ALA A 931 24.55 -5.10 -12.87
CA ALA A 931 23.19 -5.30 -12.37
C ALA A 931 23.04 -4.76 -10.93
N GLU A 932 23.94 -5.16 -10.03
CA GLU A 932 23.99 -4.71 -8.64
C GLU A 932 24.11 -3.18 -8.55
N ARG A 933 25.02 -2.56 -9.33
CA ARG A 933 25.13 -1.09 -9.39
C ARG A 933 23.85 -0.43 -9.89
N ALA A 934 23.20 -1.00 -10.91
CA ALA A 934 21.95 -0.45 -11.43
C ALA A 934 20.84 -0.50 -10.38
N GLU A 935 20.77 -1.58 -9.60
CA GLU A 935 19.81 -1.74 -8.50
C GLU A 935 20.07 -0.74 -7.37
N THR A 936 21.31 -0.60 -6.88
CA THR A 936 21.71 0.43 -5.91
C THR A 936 21.34 1.84 -6.37
N LEU A 937 21.66 2.19 -7.62
CA LEU A 937 21.36 3.53 -8.16
C LEU A 937 19.85 3.78 -8.28
N ALA A 938 19.09 2.76 -8.68
CA ALA A 938 17.65 2.87 -8.78
C ALA A 938 17.00 3.00 -7.39
N TYR A 939 17.48 2.25 -6.41
CA TYR A 939 17.05 2.37 -5.01
C TYR A 939 17.35 3.76 -4.42
N LEU A 940 18.59 4.27 -4.59
CA LEU A 940 18.96 5.62 -4.14
C LEU A 940 18.14 6.72 -4.82
N LYS A 941 17.79 6.53 -6.10
CA LYS A 941 16.95 7.46 -6.86
C LYS A 941 15.51 7.46 -6.36
N ASP A 942 14.94 6.29 -6.08
CA ASP A 942 13.56 6.14 -5.60
C ASP A 942 13.39 6.59 -4.13
N LYS A 943 14.20 6.03 -3.22
CA LYS A 943 14.09 6.29 -1.78
C LYS A 943 14.73 7.61 -1.38
N GLY A 944 15.95 7.88 -1.83
CA GLY A 944 16.68 9.11 -1.52
C GLY A 944 16.24 10.32 -2.35
N GLY A 945 15.77 10.08 -3.58
CA GLY A 945 15.16 11.08 -4.45
C GLY A 945 16.14 11.73 -5.42
N ARG A 946 15.58 12.42 -6.42
CA ARG A 946 16.36 13.10 -7.47
C ARG A 946 17.43 14.06 -6.93
N ARG A 947 17.16 14.75 -5.82
CA ARG A 947 18.11 15.67 -5.18
C ARG A 947 19.34 14.95 -4.65
N LEU A 948 19.20 13.74 -4.10
CA LEU A 948 20.33 12.93 -3.65
C LEU A 948 21.24 12.60 -4.84
N ILE A 949 20.66 12.08 -5.93
CA ILE A 949 21.40 11.73 -7.14
C ILE A 949 22.09 12.95 -7.78
N GLU A 950 21.39 14.09 -7.86
CA GLU A 950 21.98 15.34 -8.37
C GLU A 950 23.15 15.82 -7.50
N SER A 951 23.03 15.72 -6.17
CA SER A 951 24.10 16.06 -5.23
C SER A 951 25.31 15.14 -5.34
N LEU A 952 25.10 13.83 -5.40
CA LEU A 952 26.18 12.86 -5.55
C LEU A 952 26.93 13.03 -6.88
N ARG A 953 26.23 13.48 -7.93
CA ARG A 953 26.83 13.77 -9.24
C ARG A 953 27.58 15.10 -9.26
N THR A 954 26.97 16.17 -8.75
CA THR A 954 27.46 17.56 -8.98
C THR A 954 28.17 18.19 -7.79
N GLY A 955 28.05 17.61 -6.60
CA GLY A 955 28.54 18.19 -5.34
C GLY A 955 27.77 19.43 -4.88
N LYS A 956 26.62 19.75 -5.48
CA LYS A 956 25.80 20.91 -5.14
C LYS A 956 24.67 20.55 -4.18
N PHE A 957 24.43 21.43 -3.20
CA PHE A 957 23.47 21.22 -2.11
C PHE A 957 22.62 22.46 -1.83
N ASP A 958 22.30 23.28 -2.85
CA ASP A 958 21.57 24.54 -2.66
C ASP A 958 20.16 24.36 -2.05
N TYR A 959 19.56 23.18 -2.23
CA TYR A 959 18.24 22.85 -1.69
C TYR A 959 18.19 22.74 -0.16
N VAL A 960 19.32 22.72 0.55
CA VAL A 960 19.36 22.68 2.02
C VAL A 960 18.74 23.90 2.68
N ARG A 961 18.53 24.99 1.91
CA ARG A 961 17.81 26.20 2.35
C ARG A 961 16.31 25.93 2.53
N GLU A 962 15.75 25.04 1.72
CA GLU A 962 14.34 24.68 1.76
C GLU A 962 14.09 23.69 2.91
N GLY A 963 13.07 23.96 3.74
CA GLY A 963 12.84 23.21 4.98
C GLY A 963 13.83 23.57 6.09
N SER A 964 14.34 24.81 6.10
CA SER A 964 15.13 25.36 7.20
C SER A 964 14.40 26.52 7.87
N PHE A 965 14.72 26.79 9.14
CA PHE A 965 14.18 27.96 9.81
C PHE A 965 14.73 29.25 9.20
N ALA A 966 13.81 30.17 8.94
CA ALA A 966 14.06 31.47 8.34
C ALA A 966 13.09 32.49 8.94
N ARG A 967 13.24 33.77 8.58
CA ARG A 967 12.45 34.88 9.16
C ARG A 967 10.93 34.68 9.14
N ASN A 968 10.39 34.02 8.11
CA ASN A 968 8.95 33.73 8.02
C ASN A 968 8.44 32.77 9.12
N VAL A 969 9.29 31.89 9.63
CA VAL A 969 8.93 30.94 10.71
C VAL A 969 8.69 31.67 12.03
N MET A 970 9.39 32.77 12.30
CA MET A 970 9.13 33.59 13.49
C MET A 970 7.70 34.16 13.52
N ALA A 971 7.14 34.49 12.34
CA ALA A 971 5.77 35.00 12.29
C ALA A 971 4.74 33.94 12.74
N MET A 972 5.05 32.65 12.56
CA MET A 972 4.17 31.54 12.96
C MET A 972 4.13 31.33 14.47
N ASP A 973 5.20 31.68 15.20
CA ASP A 973 5.25 31.52 16.67
C ASP A 973 4.19 32.37 17.39
N SER A 974 3.78 33.48 16.77
CA SER A 974 2.75 34.38 17.30
C SER A 974 1.32 34.06 16.81
N MET A 975 1.13 33.02 15.99
CA MET A 975 -0.19 32.63 15.47
C MET A 975 -0.94 31.70 16.44
N PRO A 976 -2.29 31.69 16.43
CA PRO A 976 -3.08 30.66 17.12
C PRO A 976 -2.73 29.25 16.65
N ILE A 977 -2.74 28.28 17.55
CA ILE A 977 -2.31 26.90 17.26
C ILE A 977 -3.13 26.26 16.11
N GLU A 978 -4.43 26.54 16.06
CA GLU A 978 -5.33 26.05 15.00
C GLU A 978 -4.93 26.57 13.61
N GLN A 979 -4.50 27.84 13.51
CA GLN A 979 -4.03 28.41 12.25
C GLN A 979 -2.68 27.83 11.83
N VAL A 980 -1.80 27.60 12.80
CA VAL A 980 -0.53 26.92 12.55
C VAL A 980 -0.81 25.52 12.02
N ASP A 981 -1.60 24.72 12.74
CA ASP A 981 -1.92 23.34 12.35
C ASP A 981 -2.55 23.26 10.94
N ALA A 982 -3.45 24.19 10.58
CA ALA A 982 -4.01 24.27 9.23
C ALA A 982 -2.95 24.52 8.14
N ILE A 983 -2.00 25.43 8.37
CA ILE A 983 -0.88 25.70 7.44
C ILE A 983 0.03 24.46 7.35
N LEU A 984 0.24 23.76 8.46
CA LEU A 984 1.11 22.60 8.53
C LEU A 984 0.53 21.38 7.81
N ASP A 985 -0.77 21.16 7.91
CA ASP A 985 -1.47 20.08 7.21
C ASP A 985 -1.38 20.24 5.68
N GLU A 986 -1.47 21.46 5.16
CA GLU A 986 -1.32 21.74 3.71
C GLU A 986 0.10 21.42 3.19
N LEU A 987 1.13 21.53 4.04
CA LEU A 987 2.52 21.27 3.69
C LEU A 987 2.89 19.77 3.74
N ARG A 988 2.11 18.93 4.42
CA ARG A 988 2.38 17.50 4.70
C ARG A 988 1.66 16.52 3.75
N LEU A 989 1.06 17.03 2.69
CA LEU A 989 0.00 16.34 1.98
C LEU A 989 0.37 15.09 1.18
N VAL A 990 1.62 14.93 0.71
CA VAL A 990 1.96 13.76 -0.11
C VAL A 990 3.36 13.27 0.24
N PRO A 991 3.51 12.01 0.70
CA PRO A 991 4.79 11.44 1.04
C PRO A 991 5.68 11.38 -0.22
N GLY A 992 6.99 11.51 -0.02
CA GLY A 992 7.95 11.56 -1.11
C GLY A 992 9.30 11.01 -0.69
N ALA A 993 10.27 11.06 -1.60
CA ALA A 993 11.64 10.66 -1.29
C ALA A 993 12.23 11.42 -0.09
N LEU A 994 13.19 10.81 0.61
CA LEU A 994 13.78 11.31 1.85
C LEU A 994 14.35 12.73 1.71
N LEU A 995 15.02 13.03 0.59
CA LEU A 995 15.51 14.39 0.28
C LEU A 995 14.56 15.15 -0.67
N GLY A 996 13.27 14.83 -0.63
CA GLY A 996 12.22 15.63 -1.28
C GLY A 996 11.95 16.93 -0.52
N SER A 997 11.39 17.92 -1.22
CA SER A 997 10.95 19.20 -0.61
C SER A 997 9.96 18.99 0.54
N GLY A 998 8.91 18.18 0.32
CA GLY A 998 7.90 17.88 1.34
C GLY A 998 8.47 17.18 2.59
N ALA A 999 9.40 16.24 2.42
CA ALA A 999 10.05 15.56 3.56
C ALA A 999 10.88 16.53 4.41
N ARG A 1000 11.67 17.41 3.77
CA ARG A 1000 12.41 18.47 4.48
C ARG A 1000 11.49 19.46 5.19
N MET A 1001 10.36 19.82 4.55
CA MET A 1001 9.38 20.70 5.17
C MET A 1001 8.74 20.03 6.39
N ALA A 1002 8.30 18.77 6.27
CA ALA A 1002 7.73 18.01 7.39
C ALA A 1002 8.69 17.91 8.58
N ALA A 1003 9.98 17.70 8.32
CA ALA A 1003 11.02 17.71 9.34
C ALA A 1003 11.19 19.08 10.03
N ALA A 1004 11.16 20.18 9.27
CA ALA A 1004 11.20 21.52 9.84
C ALA A 1004 9.96 21.82 10.70
N VAL A 1005 8.80 21.34 10.27
CA VAL A 1005 7.54 21.50 11.00
C VAL A 1005 7.56 20.74 12.32
N GLU A 1006 8.04 19.49 12.32
CA GLU A 1006 8.23 18.69 13.54
C GLU A 1006 9.12 19.45 14.54
N ALA A 1007 10.27 19.94 14.08
CA ALA A 1007 11.16 20.76 14.92
C ALA A 1007 10.48 22.05 15.45
N PHE A 1008 9.60 22.66 14.66
CA PHE A 1008 8.85 23.85 15.09
C PHE A 1008 7.81 23.52 16.17
N GLN A 1009 7.12 22.38 16.06
CA GLN A 1009 6.14 21.92 17.05
C GLN A 1009 6.80 21.67 18.42
N HIS A 1010 8.03 21.15 18.44
CA HIS A 1010 8.77 20.87 19.68
C HIS A 1010 9.70 22.01 20.16
N ARG A 1011 9.65 23.20 19.55
CA ARG A 1011 10.58 24.32 19.84
C ARG A 1011 10.58 24.76 21.31
N ALA A 1012 9.42 24.75 21.97
CA ALA A 1012 9.28 25.15 23.36
C ALA A 1012 9.96 24.13 24.30
N GLU A 1013 9.74 22.84 24.05
CA GLU A 1013 10.34 21.75 24.81
C GLU A 1013 11.86 21.68 24.60
N TRP A 1014 12.33 21.94 23.38
CA TRP A 1014 13.76 22.09 23.08
C TRP A 1014 14.41 23.21 23.89
N THR A 1015 13.74 24.36 23.99
CA THR A 1015 14.26 25.52 24.74
C THR A 1015 14.40 25.21 26.23
N VAL A 1016 13.53 24.36 26.78
CA VAL A 1016 13.54 23.97 28.19
C VAL A 1016 14.53 22.84 28.49
N SER A 1017 14.60 21.81 27.63
CA SER A 1017 15.27 20.54 27.95
C SER A 1017 16.52 20.24 27.11
N GLY A 1018 16.72 20.90 25.97
CA GLY A 1018 17.83 20.61 25.05
C GLY A 1018 18.83 21.75 24.88
N TRP A 1019 18.39 23.00 24.83
CA TRP A 1019 19.27 24.15 24.57
C TRP A 1019 20.01 24.65 25.83
N SER A 1020 21.27 25.07 25.66
CA SER A 1020 22.05 25.80 26.69
C SER A 1020 23.17 26.65 26.08
N ASP A 1021 23.65 27.67 26.81
CA ASP A 1021 24.81 28.49 26.41
C ASP A 1021 26.08 27.65 26.25
N SER A 1022 26.27 26.66 27.12
CA SER A 1022 27.41 25.72 27.04
C SER A 1022 27.37 24.93 25.74
N PHE A 1023 26.19 24.40 25.36
CA PHE A 1023 26.01 23.69 24.10
C PHE A 1023 26.34 24.58 22.89
N ALA A 1024 25.81 25.81 22.87
CA ALA A 1024 26.07 26.76 21.79
C ALA A 1024 27.57 27.09 21.65
N ALA A 1025 28.27 27.31 22.78
CA ALA A 1025 29.70 27.56 22.79
C ALA A 1025 30.50 26.36 22.26
N GLN A 1026 30.20 25.14 22.73
CA GLN A 1026 30.86 23.92 22.28
C GLN A 1026 30.68 23.69 20.77
N LEU A 1027 29.46 23.87 20.25
CA LEU A 1027 29.19 23.70 18.83
C LEU A 1027 29.94 24.72 17.96
N SER A 1028 30.10 25.96 18.43
CA SER A 1028 30.84 27.00 17.69
C SER A 1028 32.32 26.63 17.46
N HIS A 1029 32.92 25.87 18.38
CA HIS A 1029 34.31 25.40 18.27
C HIS A 1029 34.50 24.35 17.16
N VAL A 1030 33.44 23.66 16.77
CA VAL A 1030 33.47 22.61 15.73
C VAL A 1030 33.56 23.19 14.31
N LEU A 1031 33.03 24.40 14.09
CA LEU A 1031 32.99 25.01 12.75
C LEU A 1031 34.38 25.26 12.15
N THR A 1032 35.37 25.57 12.98
CA THR A 1032 36.74 25.83 12.51
C THR A 1032 37.42 24.57 11.95
N PRO A 1033 37.42 23.42 12.66
CA PRO A 1033 37.81 22.13 12.10
C PRO A 1033 37.11 21.79 10.78
N ILE A 1034 35.77 21.90 10.73
CA ILE A 1034 34.99 21.61 9.51
C ILE A 1034 35.47 22.47 8.34
N ARG A 1035 35.61 23.79 8.54
CA ARG A 1035 36.07 24.72 7.49
C ARG A 1035 37.45 24.38 6.95
N ARG A 1036 38.36 23.92 7.82
CA ARG A 1036 39.73 23.56 7.43
C ARG A 1036 39.78 22.25 6.66
N THR A 1037 39.00 21.26 7.10
CA THR A 1037 39.02 19.92 6.52
C THR A 1037 38.16 19.82 5.26
N CYS A 1038 36.92 20.31 5.30
CA CYS A 1038 35.96 20.20 4.20
C CYS A 1038 35.30 21.56 3.93
N PRO A 1039 35.94 22.45 3.13
CA PRO A 1039 35.37 23.74 2.77
C PRO A 1039 33.97 23.68 2.14
N PRO A 1040 33.64 22.70 1.25
CA PRO A 1040 32.28 22.56 0.73
C PRO A 1040 31.23 22.31 1.83
N ALA A 1041 31.54 21.47 2.82
CA ALA A 1041 30.61 21.23 3.94
C ALA A 1041 30.37 22.48 4.79
N TYR A 1042 31.42 23.28 5.02
CA TYR A 1042 31.27 24.58 5.69
C TYR A 1042 30.40 25.56 4.88
N GLN A 1043 30.50 25.55 3.54
CA GLN A 1043 29.64 26.38 2.69
C GLN A 1043 28.17 25.97 2.80
N VAL A 1044 27.88 24.67 2.81
CA VAL A 1044 26.53 24.11 2.97
C VAL A 1044 25.92 24.52 4.31
N ILE A 1045 26.68 24.45 5.41
CA ILE A 1045 26.27 24.99 6.72
C ILE A 1045 26.01 26.50 6.62
N GLY A 1046 26.88 27.24 5.92
CA GLY A 1046 26.73 28.66 5.67
C GLY A 1046 25.43 29.05 4.93
N LEU A 1047 24.92 28.19 4.04
CA LEU A 1047 23.65 28.43 3.33
C LEU A 1047 22.45 28.48 4.30
N ARG A 1048 22.44 27.62 5.34
CA ARG A 1048 21.41 27.67 6.40
C ARG A 1048 21.63 28.84 7.33
N ASN A 1049 22.89 29.11 7.70
CA ASN A 1049 23.21 30.21 8.60
C ASN A 1049 22.76 31.58 8.03
N SER A 1050 22.90 31.80 6.71
CA SER A 1050 22.47 33.06 6.08
C SER A 1050 20.96 33.31 6.15
N LEU A 1051 20.14 32.29 6.39
CA LEU A 1051 18.68 32.45 6.51
C LEU A 1051 18.27 33.11 7.85
N LEU A 1052 19.20 33.12 8.81
CA LEU A 1052 19.02 33.67 10.15
C LEU A 1052 19.52 35.12 10.26
N ASP A 1053 20.01 35.70 9.15
CA ASP A 1053 20.57 37.04 9.14
C ASP A 1053 19.54 38.11 9.57
N GLY A 1054 19.93 38.90 10.58
CA GLY A 1054 19.10 39.97 11.14
C GLY A 1054 18.05 39.51 12.16
N LEU A 1055 18.12 38.27 12.66
CA LEU A 1055 17.30 37.80 13.78
C LEU A 1055 18.04 37.95 15.12
N ASP A 1056 17.28 38.19 16.21
CA ASP A 1056 17.83 38.16 17.57
C ASP A 1056 17.85 36.73 18.11
N LEU A 1057 18.97 36.04 17.85
CA LEU A 1057 19.17 34.64 18.25
C LEU A 1057 19.43 34.46 19.75
N GLN A 1058 19.65 35.54 20.52
CA GLN A 1058 19.72 35.45 21.98
C GLN A 1058 18.32 35.34 22.58
N GLN A 1059 17.34 36.05 22.02
CA GLN A 1059 15.95 35.97 22.46
C GLN A 1059 15.22 34.74 21.93
N CYS A 1060 15.60 34.25 20.74
CA CYS A 1060 14.96 33.10 20.09
C CYS A 1060 15.99 32.01 19.71
N PRO A 1061 16.66 31.36 20.69
CA PRO A 1061 17.72 30.39 20.40
C PRO A 1061 17.23 29.15 19.64
N TRP A 1062 15.95 28.81 19.74
CA TRP A 1062 15.33 27.69 19.01
C TRP A 1062 15.39 27.87 17.49
N MET A 1063 15.53 29.10 16.97
CA MET A 1063 15.70 29.35 15.53
C MET A 1063 16.97 28.69 14.94
N LEU A 1064 17.93 28.31 15.79
CA LEU A 1064 19.16 27.63 15.39
C LEU A 1064 19.02 26.12 15.21
N LEU A 1065 17.87 25.52 15.57
CA LEU A 1065 17.65 24.07 15.55
C LEU A 1065 18.08 23.40 14.23
N THR A 1066 17.60 23.92 13.09
CA THR A 1066 17.93 23.36 11.78
C THR A 1066 19.40 23.55 11.40
N LEU A 1067 20.08 24.57 11.91
CA LEU A 1067 21.51 24.78 11.69
C LEU A 1067 22.35 23.83 12.57
N GLN A 1068 21.94 23.65 13.82
CA GLN A 1068 22.63 22.85 14.82
C GLN A 1068 22.63 21.37 14.42
N SER A 1069 21.47 20.84 14.02
CA SER A 1069 21.33 19.47 13.52
C SER A 1069 22.30 19.16 12.37
N LEU A 1070 22.30 19.98 11.31
CA LEU A 1070 23.20 19.79 10.15
C LEU A 1070 24.68 19.88 10.52
N THR A 1071 25.04 20.79 11.42
CA THR A 1071 26.44 20.96 11.83
C THR A 1071 26.96 19.71 12.55
N LEU A 1072 26.16 19.13 13.45
CA LEU A 1072 26.48 17.91 14.18
C LEU A 1072 26.54 16.69 13.24
N ALA A 1073 25.58 16.58 12.32
CA ALA A 1073 25.56 15.53 11.29
C ALA A 1073 26.82 15.56 10.41
N VAL A 1074 27.21 16.74 9.92
CA VAL A 1074 28.44 16.92 9.12
C VAL A 1074 29.69 16.53 9.92
N LEU A 1075 29.77 16.93 11.20
CA LEU A 1075 30.90 16.55 12.05
C LEU A 1075 30.99 15.02 12.17
N ALA A 1076 29.88 14.37 12.54
CA ALA A 1076 29.83 12.92 12.74
C ALA A 1076 30.27 12.16 11.48
N ARG A 1077 29.78 12.56 10.29
CA ARG A 1077 30.14 11.89 9.03
C ARG A 1077 31.58 12.19 8.60
N LEU A 1078 32.12 13.38 8.88
CA LEU A 1078 33.55 13.64 8.66
C LEU A 1078 34.46 12.80 9.57
N GLU A 1079 34.05 12.54 10.82
CA GLU A 1079 34.75 11.62 11.72
C GLU A 1079 34.63 10.16 11.21
N ALA A 1080 33.44 9.74 10.76
CA ALA A 1080 33.18 8.41 10.21
C ALA A 1080 34.06 8.07 9.00
N HIS A 1081 34.31 9.05 8.13
CA HIS A 1081 35.18 8.92 6.95
C HIS A 1081 36.66 9.26 7.25
N GLY A 1082 37.03 9.40 8.52
CA GLY A 1082 38.40 9.65 8.96
C GLY A 1082 39.00 10.98 8.51
N ARG A 1083 38.16 11.96 8.14
CA ARG A 1083 38.60 13.28 7.67
C ARG A 1083 38.90 14.24 8.82
N ILE A 1084 38.19 14.10 9.93
CA ILE A 1084 38.51 14.80 11.18
C ILE A 1084 38.99 13.75 12.19
N THR A 1085 40.20 13.97 12.72
CA THR A 1085 40.82 13.12 13.74
C THR A 1085 40.78 13.86 15.08
N GLY A 1086 39.66 13.70 15.80
CA GLY A 1086 39.45 14.26 17.14
C GLY A 1086 38.06 13.89 17.65
N GLN A 1087 37.92 13.64 18.96
CA GLN A 1087 36.60 13.39 19.58
C GLN A 1087 35.93 14.74 19.88
N TYR A 1088 35.50 15.44 18.82
CA TYR A 1088 34.80 16.72 19.00
C TYR A 1088 33.38 16.50 19.54
N LEU A 1089 32.74 15.38 19.17
CA LEU A 1089 31.50 14.90 19.77
C LEU A 1089 31.76 14.32 21.17
N ASN A 1090 31.90 15.20 22.16
CA ASN A 1090 31.98 14.81 23.56
C ASN A 1090 30.61 14.36 24.11
N SER A 1091 30.60 13.79 25.32
CA SER A 1091 29.38 13.30 25.97
C SER A 1091 28.29 14.37 26.16
N GLY A 1092 28.66 15.64 26.34
CA GLY A 1092 27.71 16.75 26.45
C GLY A 1092 27.01 17.06 25.13
N LEU A 1093 27.77 17.18 24.03
CA LEU A 1093 27.20 17.37 22.69
C LEU A 1093 26.36 16.18 22.27
N LEU A 1094 26.80 14.95 22.55
CA LEU A 1094 26.06 13.73 22.25
C LEU A 1094 24.74 13.67 23.03
N ALA A 1095 24.73 13.99 24.32
CA ALA A 1095 23.50 14.02 25.11
C ALA A 1095 22.49 15.05 24.58
N THR A 1096 22.94 16.27 24.26
CA THR A 1096 22.08 17.31 23.69
C THR A 1096 21.60 16.94 22.28
N TRP A 1097 22.44 16.32 21.45
CA TRP A 1097 22.04 15.89 20.12
C TRP A 1097 21.08 14.69 20.15
N THR A 1098 21.27 13.77 21.10
CA THR A 1098 20.33 12.68 21.39
C THR A 1098 18.95 13.27 21.74
N ARG A 1099 18.91 14.27 22.62
CA ARG A 1099 17.66 14.97 22.96
C ARG A 1099 17.03 15.69 21.76
N LEU A 1100 17.83 16.26 20.86
CA LEU A 1100 17.32 16.84 19.61
C LEU A 1100 16.68 15.75 18.74
N ALA A 1101 17.31 14.57 18.63
CA ALA A 1101 16.79 13.46 17.84
C ALA A 1101 15.51 12.85 18.42
N GLU A 1102 15.34 12.83 19.75
CA GLU A 1102 14.07 12.45 20.39
C GLU A 1102 12.92 13.41 20.01
N LEU A 1103 13.21 14.71 19.92
CA LEU A 1103 12.20 15.74 19.63
C LEU A 1103 11.94 15.98 18.15
N ALA A 1104 12.96 15.82 17.30
CA ALA A 1104 12.91 16.10 15.87
C ALA A 1104 13.69 15.05 15.05
N PRO A 1105 13.30 13.77 15.12
CA PRO A 1105 14.02 12.68 14.46
C PRO A 1105 14.07 12.81 12.94
N ARG A 1106 13.03 13.35 12.29
CA ARG A 1106 13.00 13.50 10.83
C ARG A 1106 14.01 14.55 10.37
N LEU A 1107 14.25 15.60 11.18
CA LEU A 1107 15.27 16.61 10.90
C LEU A 1107 16.67 16.01 10.99
N VAL A 1108 16.94 15.26 12.05
CA VAL A 1108 18.23 14.60 12.27
C VAL A 1108 18.52 13.57 11.18
N SER A 1109 17.56 12.71 10.84
CA SER A 1109 17.74 11.68 9.82
C SER A 1109 18.00 12.30 8.44
N THR A 1110 17.25 13.35 8.07
CA THR A 1110 17.44 14.11 6.83
C THR A 1110 18.82 14.75 6.76
N ASP A 1111 19.27 15.38 7.84
CA ASP A 1111 20.56 16.05 7.90
C ASP A 1111 21.75 15.07 7.90
N LEU A 1112 21.61 13.90 8.53
CA LEU A 1112 22.59 12.81 8.44
C LEU A 1112 22.73 12.28 7.01
N LEU A 1113 21.63 12.11 6.28
CA LEU A 1113 21.67 11.66 4.89
C LEU A 1113 22.31 12.72 3.96
N ILE A 1114 21.98 14.00 4.17
CA ILE A 1114 22.63 15.12 3.46
C ILE A 1114 24.13 15.14 3.75
N ALA A 1115 24.51 15.01 5.03
CA ALA A 1115 25.91 15.00 5.46
C ALA A 1115 26.67 13.83 4.84
N GLU A 1116 26.08 12.63 4.79
CA GLU A 1116 26.72 11.46 4.19
C GLU A 1116 26.94 11.65 2.69
N ALA A 1117 25.90 12.07 1.95
CA ALA A 1117 26.02 12.33 0.52
C ALA A 1117 27.09 13.38 0.20
N LEU A 1118 27.16 14.43 1.02
CA LEU A 1118 28.16 15.50 0.91
C LEU A 1118 29.58 14.98 1.16
N VAL A 1119 29.79 14.19 2.20
CA VAL A 1119 31.11 13.63 2.54
C VAL A 1119 31.54 12.58 1.52
N VAL A 1120 30.63 11.71 1.06
CA VAL A 1120 30.89 10.71 0.02
C VAL A 1120 31.32 11.39 -1.28
N HIS A 1121 30.57 12.39 -1.76
CA HIS A 1121 30.98 13.14 -2.96
C HIS A 1121 32.31 13.88 -2.75
N TYR A 1122 32.52 14.50 -1.59
CA TYR A 1122 33.79 15.16 -1.28
C TYR A 1122 34.98 14.18 -1.29
N CYS A 1123 34.78 12.94 -0.85
CA CYS A 1123 35.83 11.94 -0.79
C CYS A 1123 36.12 11.27 -2.15
N HIS A 1124 35.10 11.14 -3.01
CA HIS A 1124 35.17 10.25 -4.19
C HIS A 1124 34.80 10.90 -5.52
N GLY A 1125 34.24 12.12 -5.53
CA GLY A 1125 33.79 12.79 -6.74
C GLY A 1125 32.44 12.27 -7.26
N ASP A 1126 32.24 12.34 -8.58
CA ASP A 1126 31.04 11.83 -9.24
C ASP A 1126 31.09 10.30 -9.35
N LEU A 1127 30.23 9.63 -8.58
CA LEU A 1127 30.06 8.16 -8.60
C LEU A 1127 28.85 7.71 -9.44
N ILE A 1128 28.03 8.66 -9.89
CA ILE A 1128 26.77 8.43 -10.60
C ILE A 1128 27.03 8.35 -12.10
N GLY A 1129 27.86 9.26 -12.64
CA GLY A 1129 28.14 9.36 -14.05
C GLY A 1129 28.65 8.06 -14.67
N ASP A 1130 28.19 7.78 -15.88
CA ASP A 1130 28.88 6.88 -16.81
C ASP A 1130 29.88 7.78 -17.57
N GLU A 1131 31.12 7.92 -17.11
CA GLU A 1131 32.10 8.67 -17.90
C GLU A 1131 32.50 7.87 -19.14
N SER A 1132 32.00 8.38 -20.28
CA SER A 1132 32.35 8.18 -21.71
C SER A 1132 31.91 6.90 -22.42
#